data_AF-A0A921LN65-F1
#
_entry.id   AF-A0A921LN65-F1
#
_cell.length_a   1.000
_cell.length_b   1.000
_cell.length_c   1.000
_cell.angle_alpha   90.00
_cell.angle_beta   90.00
_cell.angle_gamma   90.00
#
_symmetry.space_group_name_H-M   'P 1'
#
loop_
_entity.id
_entity.type
_entity.pdbx_description
1 polymer ?
#
loop_
_entity_poly.entity_id
_entity_poly.type
_entity_poly.pdbx_seq_one_letter_code
_entity_poly.pdbx_strand_id
1 'polypeptide(L)'
;MSYTMLHHVLPPRDGAQNGLEQAAVRFLREDCEGLRFDLTKATTWEQATDRDGTSLGPCQIPFNQEKDIDRLCLENAIVRFLHSGRKEDAFDVYFCYLEMFVGDYEKTRRMIELLSEFEANGSGLLMKHRDHYAHSVYVFILGLALYGSNEWYRQTYQEQYGIAEHHQAACHYLQFWGMAALFHDIGYPFELPFEQVASYFEVEGDQRQKRPFVAYQALQSFTSIGTPVRNCLKELLGGKDFATINQLFAYLLAQKLGETYGFSQQQMEEWLAQKPTHPEKFNHFMDHAYFSAVVLFQKMFDEMGCPLHLEHLDALTAILMHNSLYKFCIAHYKDENNRPLRCELHPLAYMLMLCDELQCWDRTAYGRNSKKELHPMGCSLDFSANGIHAVYLFDEKEMGKVNGFKDDYIAWLEKPVGKAPTLKAYSGMFIRQQGICQFQRDIQRIVDLSRIPLVVETGFTANLFAEHRGYLSDSDFINLYHFAIVLNGRWNNAAWKAAKNAGQEESFLRDPEILEQFSDAFKVLSLEYKLSNINQAKAFARYMNEIGCFYTDKAVDFPMVEHFTPEELQTIGLLEHQRWLQEHYDMGWVYGTPPRQERELLRQHKDMIPSFAEGQFVVTAQDARDNYNRLDKAEQDKDTDPMECMLAMLRMFDGLRIYRLR
;
A
#
# COMPACT_ATOMS: atom_id res chain seq x y z
N MET A 1 -3.68 17.69 26.60
CA MET A 1 -2.74 16.81 25.86
C MET A 1 -3.49 16.08 24.76
N SER A 2 -2.88 15.73 23.62
CA SER A 2 -3.57 14.91 22.61
C SER A 2 -3.76 13.48 23.09
N TYR A 3 -4.58 12.72 22.37
CA TYR A 3 -5.04 11.41 22.81
C TYR A 3 -4.02 10.26 22.69
N THR A 4 -2.94 10.41 21.91
CA THR A 4 -2.08 9.27 21.48
C THR A 4 -0.58 9.55 21.52
N MET A 5 0.26 8.53 21.19
CA MET A 5 1.73 8.61 21.09
C MET A 5 2.27 9.58 20.04
N LEU A 6 1.40 10.21 19.24
CA LEU A 6 1.81 11.10 18.17
C LEU A 6 2.63 12.30 18.68
N HIS A 7 2.50 12.69 19.96
CA HIS A 7 3.31 13.76 20.59
C HIS A 7 4.51 13.24 21.39
N HIS A 8 4.67 11.92 21.54
CA HIS A 8 5.84 11.35 22.19
C HIS A 8 7.03 11.35 21.23
N VAL A 9 8.24 11.43 21.79
CA VAL A 9 9.49 11.41 21.02
C VAL A 9 9.52 10.15 20.16
N LEU A 10 9.81 10.30 18.87
CA LEU A 10 10.00 9.16 17.97
C LEU A 10 11.24 8.36 18.37
N PRO A 11 11.27 7.03 18.13
CA PRO A 11 12.53 6.31 18.14
C PRO A 11 13.56 7.05 17.27
N PRO A 12 14.84 7.07 17.66
CA PRO A 12 15.90 7.54 16.77
C PRO A 12 15.81 6.72 15.48
N ARG A 13 15.43 7.37 14.39
CA ARG A 13 15.30 6.70 13.09
C ARG A 13 16.65 6.71 12.40
N ASP A 14 17.05 5.55 11.90
CA ASP A 14 18.21 5.42 11.04
C ASP A 14 17.90 6.10 9.70
N GLY A 15 18.20 7.39 9.58
CA GLY A 15 17.92 8.14 8.36
C GLY A 15 18.31 9.60 8.44
N ALA A 16 18.48 10.22 7.27
CA ALA A 16 18.62 11.67 7.18
C ALA A 16 17.34 12.34 7.70
N GLN A 17 17.47 13.49 8.37
CA GLN A 17 16.35 14.27 8.91
C GLN A 17 15.27 14.59 7.85
N ASN A 18 15.66 14.64 6.58
CA ASN A 18 14.78 14.89 5.43
C ASN A 18 14.55 13.64 4.57
N GLY A 19 14.75 12.45 5.13
CA GLY A 19 14.54 11.17 4.46
C GLY A 19 13.06 10.80 4.28
N LEU A 20 12.79 9.79 3.43
CA LEU A 20 11.44 9.33 3.10
C LEU A 20 10.59 9.00 4.33
N GLU A 21 11.10 8.13 5.22
CA GLU A 21 10.38 7.73 6.43
C GLU A 21 10.10 8.93 7.34
N GLN A 22 11.11 9.77 7.59
CA GLN A 22 10.97 10.92 8.48
C GLN A 22 10.00 11.96 7.92
N ALA A 23 10.08 12.25 6.62
CA ALA A 23 9.20 13.23 5.97
C ALA A 23 7.75 12.75 5.91
N ALA A 24 7.50 11.49 5.56
CA ALA A 24 6.16 10.93 5.49
C ALA A 24 5.49 10.82 6.87
N VAL A 25 6.24 10.41 7.90
CA VAL A 25 5.70 10.37 9.26
C VAL A 25 5.50 11.77 9.82
N ARG A 26 6.42 12.71 9.59
CA ARG A 26 6.22 14.11 9.99
C ARG A 26 4.92 14.65 9.41
N PHE A 27 4.64 14.39 8.13
CA PHE A 27 3.37 14.77 7.51
C PHE A 27 2.16 14.19 8.26
N LEU A 28 2.14 12.89 8.54
CA LEU A 28 1.01 12.27 9.26
C LEU A 28 0.85 12.81 10.69
N ARG A 29 1.97 13.03 11.37
CA ARG A 29 2.02 13.31 12.79
C ARG A 29 1.78 14.79 13.10
N GLU A 30 2.39 15.68 12.32
CA GLU A 30 2.36 17.13 12.51
C GLU A 30 1.40 17.83 11.55
N ASP A 31 1.36 17.45 10.27
CA ASP A 31 0.52 18.15 9.29
C ASP A 31 -0.94 17.65 9.36
N CYS A 32 -1.18 16.35 9.52
CA CYS A 32 -2.53 15.77 9.61
C CYS A 32 -3.16 15.77 11.02
N GLU A 33 -2.83 16.74 11.87
CA GLU A 33 -3.54 16.93 13.13
C GLU A 33 -5.04 17.20 12.89
N GLY A 34 -5.91 16.61 13.72
CA GLY A 34 -7.37 16.77 13.57
C GLY A 34 -7.99 15.96 12.44
N LEU A 35 -7.27 14.99 11.86
CA LEU A 35 -7.78 14.14 10.79
C LEU A 35 -9.11 13.46 11.19
N ARG A 36 -10.18 13.79 10.46
CA ARG A 36 -11.55 13.27 10.66
C ARG A 36 -12.15 13.60 12.03
N PHE A 37 -11.64 14.62 12.71
CA PHE A 37 -12.21 15.06 13.98
C PHE A 37 -13.62 15.63 13.77
N ASP A 38 -14.48 15.38 14.75
CA ASP A 38 -15.71 16.12 14.91
C ASP A 38 -15.41 17.36 15.77
N LEU A 39 -15.53 18.54 15.15
CA LEU A 39 -15.27 19.83 15.79
C LEU A 39 -16.25 20.15 16.95
N THR A 40 -17.35 19.42 17.05
CA THR A 40 -18.31 19.56 18.15
C THR A 40 -17.94 18.74 19.39
N LYS A 41 -16.92 17.87 19.29
CA LYS A 41 -16.48 16.95 20.35
C LYS A 41 -15.15 17.36 20.96
N ALA A 42 -14.81 16.75 22.09
CA ALA A 42 -13.59 17.07 22.82
C ALA A 42 -12.34 16.75 21.98
N THR A 43 -11.40 17.69 21.93
CA THR A 43 -10.12 17.53 21.20
C THR A 43 -8.95 17.23 22.12
N THR A 44 -9.17 17.19 23.44
CA THR A 44 -8.13 16.96 24.44
C THR A 44 -8.62 16.11 25.61
N TRP A 45 -7.70 15.39 26.25
CA TRP A 45 -7.95 14.60 27.46
C TRP A 45 -8.70 15.34 28.55
N GLU A 46 -8.34 16.61 28.77
CA GLU A 46 -8.90 17.44 29.85
C GLU A 46 -10.38 17.81 29.59
N GLN A 47 -10.81 17.73 28.33
CA GLN A 47 -12.15 18.07 27.86
C GLN A 47 -13.00 16.84 27.52
N ALA A 48 -12.40 15.64 27.54
CA ALA A 48 -12.99 14.38 27.12
C ALA A 48 -14.16 13.96 28.02
N THR A 49 -15.35 14.47 27.71
CA THR A 49 -16.60 14.08 28.38
C THR A 49 -17.44 13.12 27.54
N ASP A 50 -17.16 13.02 26.24
CA ASP A 50 -17.79 12.07 25.33
C ASP A 50 -17.17 10.67 25.43
N ARG A 51 -18.00 9.67 25.15
CA ARG A 51 -17.62 8.26 25.09
C ARG A 51 -18.38 7.58 23.98
N ASP A 52 -18.37 8.16 22.79
CA ASP A 52 -19.06 7.60 21.62
C ASP A 52 -18.08 7.07 20.56
N GLY A 53 -16.78 7.14 20.84
CA GLY A 53 -15.75 6.42 20.11
C GLY A 53 -15.61 4.95 20.52
N THR A 54 -14.99 4.18 19.64
CA THR A 54 -14.87 2.72 19.68
C THR A 54 -13.44 2.30 20.02
N SER A 55 -13.26 1.34 20.92
CA SER A 55 -11.97 0.68 21.20
C SER A 55 -12.09 -0.83 20.98
N LEU A 56 -12.05 -1.67 22.02
CA LEU A 56 -12.47 -3.08 21.97
C LEU A 56 -13.97 -3.25 21.74
N GLY A 57 -14.73 -2.18 21.95
CA GLY A 57 -16.15 -2.11 21.67
C GLY A 57 -16.62 -0.67 21.59
N PRO A 58 -17.89 -0.46 21.22
CA PRO A 58 -18.45 0.87 21.06
C PRO A 58 -18.52 1.59 22.41
N CYS A 59 -18.46 2.91 22.35
CA CYS A 59 -18.66 3.82 23.47
C CYS A 59 -17.65 3.68 24.63
N GLN A 60 -16.38 3.39 24.31
CA GLN A 60 -15.32 3.17 25.32
C GLN A 60 -14.35 4.33 25.46
N ILE A 61 -14.18 5.10 24.39
CA ILE A 61 -13.24 6.22 24.31
C ILE A 61 -13.93 7.43 23.65
N PRO A 62 -13.42 8.65 23.80
CA PRO A 62 -13.83 9.81 23.02
C PRO A 62 -13.73 9.56 21.52
N PHE A 63 -14.62 10.17 20.73
CA PHE A 63 -14.62 9.99 19.28
C PHE A 63 -13.33 10.51 18.64
N ASN A 64 -12.87 11.70 19.01
CA ASN A 64 -11.64 12.26 18.44
C ASN A 64 -10.39 11.49 18.89
N GLN A 65 -10.44 10.80 20.05
CA GLN A 65 -9.39 9.85 20.44
C GLN A 65 -9.31 8.67 19.47
N GLU A 66 -10.44 8.08 19.10
CA GLU A 66 -10.49 7.00 18.09
C GLU A 66 -9.85 7.46 16.77
N LYS A 67 -10.13 8.69 16.31
CA LYS A 67 -9.59 9.20 15.05
C LYS A 67 -8.09 9.46 15.09
N ASP A 68 -7.57 9.91 16.22
CA ASP A 68 -6.12 10.00 16.44
C ASP A 68 -5.45 8.62 16.54
N ILE A 69 -6.12 7.62 17.13
CA ILE A 69 -5.63 6.24 17.18
C ILE A 69 -5.55 5.66 15.77
N ASP A 70 -6.59 5.84 14.95
CA ASP A 70 -6.58 5.41 13.55
C ASP A 70 -5.43 6.06 12.75
N ARG A 71 -5.13 7.34 13.02
CA ARG A 71 -3.99 8.04 12.39
C ARG A 71 -2.65 7.42 12.82
N LEU A 72 -2.50 7.06 14.10
CA LEU A 72 -1.33 6.34 14.60
C LEU A 72 -1.21 4.93 14.01
N CYS A 73 -2.31 4.23 13.79
CA CYS A 73 -2.33 2.94 13.07
C CYS A 73 -1.70 3.07 11.68
N LEU A 74 -2.10 4.10 10.91
CA LEU A 74 -1.55 4.36 9.57
C LEU A 74 -0.06 4.72 9.61
N GLU A 75 0.38 5.53 10.58
CA GLU A 75 1.79 5.84 10.79
C GLU A 75 2.60 4.55 11.03
N ASN A 76 2.15 3.70 11.96
CA ASN A 76 2.83 2.47 12.31
C ASN A 76 2.85 1.46 11.14
N ALA A 77 1.78 1.40 10.34
CA ALA A 77 1.71 0.58 9.13
C ALA A 77 2.75 1.01 8.09
N ILE A 78 2.90 2.32 7.86
CA ILE A 78 3.89 2.89 6.92
C ILE A 78 5.32 2.61 7.37
N VAL A 79 5.62 2.82 8.66
CA VAL A 79 6.96 2.57 9.21
C VAL A 79 7.32 1.09 9.04
N ARG A 80 6.41 0.19 9.40
CA ARG A 80 6.59 -1.26 9.25
C ARG A 80 6.85 -1.66 7.80
N PHE A 81 6.06 -1.12 6.87
CA PHE A 81 6.24 -1.38 5.44
C PHE A 81 7.59 -0.87 4.92
N LEU A 82 8.02 0.34 5.30
CA LEU A 82 9.32 0.88 4.86
C LEU A 82 10.51 0.06 5.37
N HIS A 83 10.39 -0.55 6.55
CA HIS A 83 11.44 -1.39 7.12
C HIS A 83 11.47 -2.79 6.51
N SER A 84 10.34 -3.34 6.07
CA SER A 84 10.26 -4.70 5.54
C SER A 84 10.27 -4.79 4.01
N GLY A 85 9.63 -3.82 3.33
CA GLY A 85 9.30 -3.85 1.91
C GLY A 85 8.41 -5.03 1.51
N ARG A 86 7.68 -5.65 2.45
CA ARG A 86 6.87 -6.86 2.22
C ARG A 86 5.43 -6.53 1.82
N LYS A 87 4.83 -7.38 0.98
CA LYS A 87 3.42 -7.25 0.57
C LYS A 87 2.45 -7.32 1.75
N GLU A 88 2.70 -8.21 2.70
CA GLU A 88 1.85 -8.37 3.88
C GLU A 88 1.83 -7.09 4.74
N ASP A 89 2.91 -6.30 4.76
CA ASP A 89 2.95 -5.01 5.45
C ASP A 89 2.39 -3.87 4.60
N ALA A 90 2.51 -3.96 3.27
CA ALA A 90 1.80 -3.07 2.35
C ALA A 90 0.28 -3.15 2.58
N PHE A 91 -0.23 -4.34 2.87
CA PHE A 91 -1.63 -4.55 3.20
C PHE A 91 -2.11 -3.70 4.37
N ASP A 92 -1.33 -3.60 5.44
CA ASP A 92 -1.75 -2.83 6.62
C ASP A 92 -2.02 -1.36 6.23
N VAL A 93 -1.27 -0.80 5.29
CA VAL A 93 -1.47 0.57 4.78
C VAL A 93 -2.79 0.69 4.00
N TYR A 94 -3.05 -0.26 3.10
CA TYR A 94 -4.32 -0.33 2.38
C TYR A 94 -5.51 -0.49 3.33
N PHE A 95 -5.39 -1.39 4.30
CA PHE A 95 -6.42 -1.68 5.28
C PHE A 95 -6.73 -0.45 6.13
N CYS A 96 -5.70 0.25 6.63
CA CYS A 96 -5.86 1.51 7.33
C CYS A 96 -6.60 2.53 6.46
N TYR A 97 -6.15 2.77 5.23
CA TYR A 97 -6.77 3.75 4.36
C TYR A 97 -8.25 3.45 4.09
N LEU A 98 -8.57 2.19 3.76
CA LEU A 98 -9.94 1.76 3.48
C LEU A 98 -10.84 1.92 4.70
N GLU A 99 -10.43 1.41 5.86
CA GLU A 99 -11.21 1.53 7.09
C GLU A 99 -11.38 3.01 7.49
N MET A 100 -10.39 3.86 7.19
CA MET A 100 -10.43 5.26 7.55
C MET A 100 -11.37 6.11 6.67
N PHE A 101 -11.38 5.87 5.35
CA PHE A 101 -11.98 6.79 4.38
C PHE A 101 -13.08 6.20 3.51
N VAL A 102 -13.15 4.87 3.38
CA VAL A 102 -14.16 4.20 2.56
C VAL A 102 -15.19 3.49 3.44
N GLY A 103 -14.72 2.82 4.49
CA GLY A 103 -15.52 1.98 5.37
C GLY A 103 -15.85 0.62 4.74
N ASP A 104 -15.99 -0.39 5.61
CA ASP A 104 -16.40 -1.75 5.24
C ASP A 104 -15.39 -2.46 4.33
N TYR A 105 -14.25 -2.90 4.91
CA TYR A 105 -13.25 -3.71 4.21
C TYR A 105 -13.87 -4.91 3.47
N GLU A 106 -14.90 -5.57 4.00
CA GLU A 106 -15.51 -6.74 3.37
C GLU A 106 -16.08 -6.45 1.97
N LYS A 107 -16.56 -5.23 1.74
CA LYS A 107 -17.05 -4.78 0.42
C LYS A 107 -15.92 -4.39 -0.53
N THR A 108 -14.83 -3.85 -0.01
CA THR A 108 -13.69 -3.33 -0.79
C THR A 108 -12.60 -4.36 -1.03
N ARG A 109 -12.57 -5.44 -0.24
CA ARG A 109 -11.54 -6.49 -0.28
C ARG A 109 -11.30 -7.03 -1.67
N ARG A 110 -12.37 -7.26 -2.44
CA ARG A 110 -12.28 -7.86 -3.76
C ARG A 110 -11.48 -7.02 -4.75
N MET A 111 -11.39 -5.70 -4.56
CA MET A 111 -10.57 -4.84 -5.40
C MET A 111 -9.07 -5.00 -5.10
N ILE A 112 -8.72 -5.26 -3.84
CA ILE A 112 -7.35 -5.34 -3.36
C ILE A 112 -6.81 -6.77 -3.45
N GLU A 113 -7.59 -7.73 -2.96
CA GLU A 113 -7.26 -9.15 -2.97
C GLU A 113 -7.07 -9.64 -4.40
N LEU A 114 -7.91 -9.20 -5.35
CA LEU A 114 -7.77 -9.59 -6.75
C LEU A 114 -6.47 -9.06 -7.37
N LEU A 115 -6.03 -7.83 -7.09
CA LEU A 115 -4.74 -7.34 -7.60
C LEU A 115 -3.59 -8.17 -7.01
N SER A 116 -3.56 -8.37 -5.69
CA SER A 116 -2.51 -9.13 -5.02
C SER A 116 -2.46 -10.60 -5.48
N GLU A 117 -3.62 -11.26 -5.62
CA GLU A 117 -3.76 -12.63 -6.12
C GLU A 117 -3.25 -12.76 -7.56
N PHE A 118 -3.65 -11.83 -8.43
CA PHE A 118 -3.19 -11.83 -9.83
C PHE A 118 -1.68 -11.61 -9.91
N GLU A 119 -1.09 -10.81 -9.02
CA GLU A 119 0.35 -10.63 -8.97
C GLU A 119 1.09 -11.85 -8.45
N ALA A 120 0.61 -12.49 -7.39
CA ALA A 120 1.19 -13.72 -6.85
C ALA A 120 1.20 -14.83 -7.91
N ASN A 121 0.08 -15.01 -8.61
CA ASN A 121 -0.11 -16.10 -9.57
C ASN A 121 0.41 -15.80 -10.98
N GLY A 122 0.36 -14.55 -11.43
CA GLY A 122 0.65 -14.13 -12.81
C GLY A 122 2.09 -13.65 -13.05
N SER A 123 2.82 -13.27 -11.99
CA SER A 123 4.17 -12.68 -12.06
C SER A 123 5.21 -13.55 -12.77
N GLY A 124 5.17 -14.86 -12.55
CA GLY A 124 6.13 -15.81 -13.13
C GLY A 124 6.00 -16.04 -14.64
N LEU A 125 4.88 -15.62 -15.24
CA LEU A 125 4.58 -15.80 -16.67
C LEU A 125 4.99 -14.61 -17.54
N LEU A 126 5.38 -13.48 -16.93
CA LEU A 126 5.62 -12.23 -17.62
C LEU A 126 7.11 -12.01 -17.94
N MET A 127 7.41 -11.36 -19.07
CA MET A 127 8.79 -11.06 -19.50
C MET A 127 9.45 -9.98 -18.64
N LYS A 128 8.65 -9.04 -18.14
CA LYS A 128 8.99 -7.97 -17.18
C LYS A 128 7.82 -7.87 -16.21
N HIS A 129 8.05 -8.01 -14.92
CA HIS A 129 7.01 -7.89 -13.90
C HIS A 129 7.56 -7.13 -12.69
N ARG A 130 6.69 -6.30 -12.10
CA ARG A 130 6.89 -5.53 -10.89
C ARG A 130 5.75 -5.93 -9.93
N ASP A 131 6.04 -5.92 -8.65
CA ASP A 131 5.02 -5.96 -7.59
C ASP A 131 4.32 -4.59 -7.55
N HIS A 132 3.15 -4.46 -8.19
CA HIS A 132 2.41 -3.20 -8.26
C HIS A 132 1.69 -2.90 -6.94
N TYR A 133 1.48 -3.92 -6.11
CA TYR A 133 0.91 -3.79 -4.78
C TYR A 133 1.83 -3.01 -3.83
N ALA A 134 3.07 -3.48 -3.64
CA ALA A 134 4.06 -2.76 -2.82
C ALA A 134 4.48 -1.43 -3.46
N HIS A 135 4.55 -1.38 -4.79
CA HIS A 135 4.85 -0.16 -5.54
C HIS A 135 3.87 0.97 -5.21
N SER A 136 2.57 0.70 -5.22
CA SER A 136 1.54 1.70 -4.93
C SER A 136 1.65 2.27 -3.52
N VAL A 137 2.07 1.47 -2.54
CA VAL A 137 2.33 1.95 -1.18
C VAL A 137 3.58 2.85 -1.13
N TYR A 138 4.66 2.51 -1.83
CA TYR A 138 5.80 3.42 -1.96
C TYR A 138 5.42 4.74 -2.66
N VAL A 139 4.61 4.68 -3.72
CA VAL A 139 4.08 5.89 -4.41
C VAL A 139 3.28 6.74 -3.43
N PHE A 140 2.38 6.12 -2.66
CA PHE A 140 1.61 6.81 -1.62
C PHE A 140 2.52 7.54 -0.62
N ILE A 141 3.52 6.84 -0.05
CA ILE A 141 4.46 7.41 0.93
C ILE A 141 5.31 8.54 0.33
N LEU A 142 5.75 8.41 -0.93
CA LEU A 142 6.47 9.48 -1.63
C LEU A 142 5.66 10.76 -1.71
N GLY A 143 4.36 10.67 -2.03
CA GLY A 143 3.49 11.84 -2.07
C GLY A 143 3.30 12.49 -0.70
N LEU A 144 3.20 11.69 0.38
CA LEU A 144 3.15 12.23 1.74
C LEU A 144 4.42 13.02 2.07
N ALA A 145 5.59 12.42 1.79
CA ALA A 145 6.88 13.07 2.03
C ALA A 145 7.04 14.35 1.21
N LEU A 146 6.65 14.34 -0.07
CA LEU A 146 6.73 15.51 -0.95
C LEU A 146 5.77 16.62 -0.55
N TYR A 147 4.53 16.29 -0.19
CA TYR A 147 3.60 17.27 0.36
C TYR A 147 4.18 17.91 1.63
N GLY A 148 4.59 17.09 2.60
CA GLY A 148 5.13 17.57 3.89
C GLY A 148 6.44 18.34 3.77
N SER A 149 7.18 18.23 2.67
CA SER A 149 8.49 18.87 2.49
C SER A 149 8.49 20.03 1.50
N ASN A 150 7.62 20.03 0.49
CA ASN A 150 7.62 21.05 -0.56
C ASN A 150 6.53 22.12 -0.32
N GLU A 151 6.96 23.32 0.07
CA GLU A 151 6.05 24.42 0.39
C GLU A 151 5.23 24.89 -0.81
N TRP A 152 5.86 24.98 -2.00
CA TRP A 152 5.19 25.44 -3.22
C TRP A 152 4.05 24.50 -3.64
N TYR A 153 4.28 23.19 -3.57
CA TYR A 153 3.25 22.21 -3.87
C TYR A 153 2.08 22.33 -2.90
N ARG A 154 2.34 22.46 -1.59
CA ARG A 154 1.28 22.67 -0.59
C ARG A 154 0.46 23.92 -0.86
N GLN A 155 1.11 25.03 -1.21
CA GLN A 155 0.40 26.28 -1.52
C GLN A 155 -0.45 26.12 -2.78
N THR A 156 0.10 25.52 -3.83
CA THR A 156 -0.63 25.24 -5.08
C THR A 156 -1.84 24.34 -4.83
N TYR A 157 -1.69 23.31 -4.00
CA TYR A 157 -2.77 22.42 -3.61
C TYR A 157 -3.86 23.18 -2.84
N GLN A 158 -3.49 23.96 -1.82
CA GLN A 158 -4.43 24.78 -1.03
C GLN A 158 -5.23 25.76 -1.91
N GLU A 159 -4.54 26.44 -2.83
CA GLU A 159 -5.18 27.36 -3.77
C GLU A 159 -6.16 26.64 -4.70
N GLN A 160 -5.77 25.47 -5.22
CA GLN A 160 -6.59 24.70 -6.15
C GLN A 160 -7.88 24.17 -5.50
N TYR A 161 -7.81 23.73 -4.25
CA TYR A 161 -8.97 23.18 -3.52
C TYR A 161 -9.68 24.22 -2.63
N GLY A 162 -9.20 25.46 -2.58
CA GLY A 162 -9.82 26.54 -1.80
C GLY A 162 -9.76 26.32 -0.29
N ILE A 163 -8.72 25.67 0.22
CA ILE A 163 -8.55 25.32 1.63
C ILE A 163 -7.45 26.20 2.22
N ALA A 164 -7.82 27.10 3.13
CA ALA A 164 -6.89 28.09 3.70
C ALA A 164 -6.12 27.59 4.93
N GLU A 165 -6.68 26.62 5.66
CA GLU A 165 -6.08 26.09 6.89
C GLU A 165 -5.20 24.88 6.54
N HIS A 166 -3.95 24.91 7.05
CA HIS A 166 -2.90 23.97 6.68
C HIS A 166 -3.23 22.54 7.08
N HIS A 167 -3.69 22.32 8.31
CA HIS A 167 -3.99 20.96 8.80
C HIS A 167 -5.20 20.36 8.07
N GLN A 168 -6.22 21.16 7.81
CA GLN A 168 -7.37 20.80 7.00
C GLN A 168 -6.95 20.43 5.58
N ALA A 169 -6.05 21.20 4.96
CA ALA A 169 -5.53 20.91 3.63
C ALA A 169 -4.69 19.63 3.59
N ALA A 170 -3.88 19.38 4.62
CA ALA A 170 -3.11 18.14 4.75
C ALA A 170 -4.01 16.92 4.94
N CYS A 171 -5.02 17.01 5.81
CA CYS A 171 -6.01 15.95 6.02
C CYS A 171 -6.80 15.65 4.74
N HIS A 172 -7.22 16.70 4.04
CA HIS A 172 -7.88 16.62 2.75
C HIS A 172 -6.98 15.95 1.70
N TYR A 173 -5.71 16.38 1.62
CA TYR A 173 -4.73 15.76 0.75
C TYR A 173 -4.56 14.27 1.04
N LEU A 174 -4.35 13.87 2.29
CA LEU A 174 -4.18 12.47 2.68
C LEU A 174 -5.32 11.58 2.18
N GLN A 175 -6.57 12.05 2.30
CA GLN A 175 -7.74 11.32 1.82
C GLN A 175 -7.70 11.12 0.30
N PHE A 176 -7.65 12.19 -0.49
CA PHE A 176 -7.77 12.07 -1.95
C PHE A 176 -6.48 11.60 -2.64
N TRP A 177 -5.33 11.89 -2.06
CA TRP A 177 -4.05 11.32 -2.47
C TRP A 177 -4.00 9.83 -2.22
N GLY A 178 -4.47 9.36 -1.06
CA GLY A 178 -4.53 7.92 -0.80
C GLY A 178 -5.40 7.20 -1.82
N MET A 179 -6.54 7.77 -2.22
CA MET A 179 -7.35 7.23 -3.31
C MET A 179 -6.57 7.17 -4.64
N ALA A 180 -5.89 8.25 -5.01
CA ALA A 180 -5.15 8.31 -6.27
C ALA A 180 -3.95 7.34 -6.28
N ALA A 181 -3.13 7.37 -5.24
CA ALA A 181 -1.87 6.63 -5.18
C ALA A 181 -2.05 5.14 -4.89
N LEU A 182 -2.90 4.76 -3.94
CA LEU A 182 -3.05 3.34 -3.58
C LEU A 182 -3.79 2.56 -4.67
N PHE A 183 -4.64 3.22 -5.46
CA PHE A 183 -5.50 2.54 -6.43
C PHE A 183 -5.19 2.82 -7.90
N HIS A 184 -4.09 3.53 -8.22
CA HIS A 184 -3.76 3.83 -9.62
C HIS A 184 -3.52 2.60 -10.49
N ASP A 185 -3.08 1.50 -9.88
CA ASP A 185 -2.64 0.29 -10.55
C ASP A 185 -3.62 -0.90 -10.44
N ILE A 186 -4.82 -0.70 -9.87
CA ILE A 186 -5.80 -1.81 -9.74
C ILE A 186 -6.32 -2.35 -11.08
N GLY A 187 -6.06 -1.64 -12.18
CA GLY A 187 -6.38 -2.03 -13.55
C GLY A 187 -5.36 -2.98 -14.19
N TYR A 188 -4.25 -3.31 -13.52
CA TYR A 188 -3.24 -4.25 -14.06
C TYR A 188 -3.80 -5.62 -14.47
N PRO A 189 -4.78 -6.22 -13.79
CA PRO A 189 -5.43 -7.46 -14.24
C PRO A 189 -6.02 -7.40 -15.66
N PHE A 190 -6.21 -6.20 -16.23
CA PHE A 190 -6.63 -6.01 -17.63
C PHE A 190 -5.45 -5.85 -18.61
N GLU A 191 -4.31 -5.31 -18.16
CA GLU A 191 -3.11 -5.18 -18.99
C GLU A 191 -2.30 -6.48 -19.04
N LEU A 192 -2.16 -7.18 -17.91
CA LEU A 192 -1.30 -8.36 -17.83
C LEU A 192 -1.72 -9.49 -18.78
N PRO A 193 -3.01 -9.84 -18.97
CA PRO A 193 -3.40 -10.83 -19.97
C PRO A 193 -3.02 -10.43 -21.39
N PHE A 194 -3.09 -9.12 -21.71
CA PHE A 194 -2.64 -8.59 -22.99
C PHE A 194 -1.13 -8.82 -23.18
N GLU A 195 -0.32 -8.47 -22.18
CA GLU A 195 1.14 -8.68 -22.21
C GLU A 195 1.52 -10.17 -22.24
N GLN A 196 0.81 -11.03 -21.50
CA GLN A 196 1.01 -12.48 -21.51
C GLN A 196 0.75 -13.08 -22.89
N VAL A 197 -0.38 -12.77 -23.51
CA VAL A 197 -0.70 -13.25 -24.87
C VAL A 197 0.33 -12.73 -25.86
N ALA A 198 0.68 -11.45 -25.80
CA ALA A 198 1.70 -10.86 -26.67
C ALA A 198 3.06 -11.58 -26.52
N SER A 199 3.43 -11.98 -25.30
CA SER A 199 4.69 -12.66 -24.98
C SER A 199 4.90 -13.99 -25.74
N TYR A 200 3.82 -14.74 -26.01
CA TYR A 200 3.86 -16.02 -26.74
C TYR A 200 4.24 -15.85 -28.22
N PHE A 201 3.97 -14.68 -28.80
CA PHE A 201 4.25 -14.37 -30.19
C PHE A 201 5.54 -13.55 -30.35
N GLU A 202 6.31 -13.33 -29.27
CA GLU A 202 7.60 -12.66 -29.34
C GLU A 202 8.69 -13.59 -29.87
N VAL A 203 8.83 -13.60 -31.19
CA VAL A 203 9.97 -14.19 -31.90
C VAL A 203 11.00 -13.09 -32.19
N GLU A 204 12.29 -13.42 -32.11
CA GLU A 204 13.41 -12.47 -32.15
C GLU A 204 13.29 -11.43 -33.28
N GLY A 205 13.19 -10.16 -32.90
CA GLY A 205 13.24 -9.02 -33.82
C GLY A 205 11.90 -8.58 -34.43
N ASP A 206 10.80 -9.28 -34.17
CA ASP A 206 9.50 -8.92 -34.73
C ASP A 206 8.86 -7.69 -34.06
N GLN A 207 8.18 -6.87 -34.88
CA GLN A 207 7.45 -5.71 -34.41
C GLN A 207 6.11 -6.10 -33.78
N ARG A 208 5.77 -5.49 -32.65
CA ARG A 208 4.53 -5.73 -31.89
C ARG A 208 3.26 -5.63 -32.76
N GLN A 209 3.28 -4.75 -33.77
CA GLN A 209 2.17 -4.52 -34.70
C GLN A 209 1.82 -5.73 -35.58
N LYS A 210 2.72 -6.70 -35.71
CA LYS A 210 2.53 -7.90 -36.53
C LYS A 210 1.95 -9.09 -35.77
N ARG A 211 1.59 -8.90 -34.50
CA ARG A 211 1.23 -9.98 -33.57
C ARG A 211 -0.25 -9.95 -33.23
N PRO A 212 -0.87 -11.11 -32.93
CA PRO A 212 -2.18 -11.15 -32.29
C PRO A 212 -2.16 -10.39 -30.96
N PHE A 213 -3.28 -9.74 -30.63
CA PHE A 213 -3.45 -9.01 -29.38
C PHE A 213 -4.87 -9.17 -28.85
N VAL A 214 -5.04 -8.91 -27.55
CA VAL A 214 -6.34 -8.95 -26.87
C VAL A 214 -6.99 -7.56 -26.93
N ALA A 215 -8.30 -7.51 -27.11
CA ALA A 215 -9.08 -6.29 -26.97
C ALA A 215 -10.36 -6.60 -26.20
N TYR A 216 -10.82 -5.63 -25.40
CA TYR A 216 -12.04 -5.76 -24.61
C TYR A 216 -13.22 -5.20 -25.39
N GLN A 217 -14.28 -5.99 -25.53
CA GLN A 217 -15.51 -5.63 -26.21
C GLN A 217 -16.70 -5.67 -25.23
N ALA A 218 -17.86 -5.16 -25.65
CA ALA A 218 -19.09 -5.14 -24.84
C ALA A 218 -18.97 -4.38 -23.50
N LEU A 219 -18.26 -3.24 -23.48
CA LEU A 219 -18.02 -2.42 -22.28
C LEU A 219 -19.16 -1.46 -21.92
N GLN A 220 -20.29 -1.50 -22.64
CA GLN A 220 -21.39 -0.54 -22.44
C GLN A 220 -21.99 -0.63 -21.03
N SER A 221 -22.23 -1.85 -20.53
CA SER A 221 -22.75 -2.05 -19.17
C SER A 221 -21.71 -1.70 -18.10
N PHE A 222 -20.43 -1.82 -18.42
CA PHE A 222 -19.33 -1.54 -17.48
C PHE A 222 -19.01 -0.04 -17.37
N THR A 223 -19.33 0.73 -18.41
CA THR A 223 -19.09 2.18 -18.46
C THR A 223 -20.35 2.99 -18.20
N SER A 224 -21.52 2.36 -18.08
CA SER A 224 -22.78 3.05 -17.77
C SER A 224 -22.83 3.51 -16.30
N ILE A 225 -23.31 4.72 -16.07
CA ILE A 225 -23.45 5.27 -14.72
C ILE A 225 -24.86 4.95 -14.19
N GLY A 226 -24.94 4.39 -12.98
CA GLY A 226 -26.21 4.10 -12.32
C GLY A 226 -27.03 5.37 -12.05
N THR A 227 -28.36 5.24 -12.06
CA THR A 227 -29.28 6.38 -11.86
C THR A 227 -28.99 7.19 -10.58
N PRO A 228 -28.73 6.58 -9.41
CA PRO A 228 -28.43 7.35 -8.19
C PRO A 228 -27.17 8.22 -8.36
N VAL A 229 -26.09 7.64 -8.86
CA VAL A 229 -24.81 8.35 -9.08
C VAL A 229 -24.95 9.42 -10.15
N ARG A 230 -25.68 9.13 -11.23
CA ARG A 230 -25.98 10.09 -12.30
C ARG A 230 -26.75 11.32 -11.79
N ASN A 231 -27.68 11.14 -10.85
CA ASN A 231 -28.38 12.25 -10.21
C ASN A 231 -27.45 13.06 -9.30
N CYS A 232 -26.61 12.40 -8.50
CA CYS A 232 -25.59 13.06 -7.70
C CYS A 232 -24.63 13.90 -8.57
N LEU A 233 -24.16 13.35 -9.69
CA LEU A 233 -23.31 14.06 -10.64
C LEU A 233 -24.00 15.28 -11.28
N LYS A 234 -25.31 15.19 -11.58
CA LYS A 234 -26.08 16.35 -12.06
C LYS A 234 -26.05 17.49 -11.05
N GLU A 235 -26.22 17.20 -9.78
CA GLU A 235 -26.16 18.21 -8.71
C GLU A 235 -24.74 18.80 -8.59
N LEU A 236 -23.72 17.94 -8.55
CA LEU A 236 -22.31 18.34 -8.41
C LEU A 236 -21.78 19.15 -9.60
N LEU A 237 -22.23 18.87 -10.82
CA LEU A 237 -21.67 19.43 -12.06
C LEU A 237 -22.59 20.44 -12.76
N GLY A 238 -23.52 21.05 -12.00
CA GLY A 238 -24.33 22.17 -12.47
C GLY A 238 -25.39 21.78 -13.50
N GLY A 239 -26.08 20.66 -13.28
CA GLY A 239 -27.16 20.13 -14.11
C GLY A 239 -26.71 19.32 -15.33
N LYS A 240 -25.40 19.14 -15.53
CA LYS A 240 -24.86 18.33 -16.63
C LYS A 240 -25.17 16.86 -16.42
N ASP A 241 -25.52 16.20 -17.52
CA ASP A 241 -25.93 14.81 -17.51
C ASP A 241 -24.96 13.93 -18.27
N PHE A 242 -24.53 12.83 -17.66
CA PHE A 242 -23.58 11.88 -18.23
C PHE A 242 -24.17 10.47 -18.19
N ALA A 243 -24.26 9.83 -19.36
CA ALA A 243 -24.75 8.45 -19.44
C ALA A 243 -23.64 7.43 -19.15
N THR A 244 -22.39 7.79 -19.47
CA THR A 244 -21.23 6.92 -19.30
C THR A 244 -20.08 7.61 -18.57
N ILE A 245 -19.23 6.80 -17.95
CA ILE A 245 -18.00 7.24 -17.28
C ILE A 245 -17.05 7.92 -18.28
N ASN A 246 -17.00 7.45 -19.52
CA ASN A 246 -16.17 8.07 -20.57
C ASN A 246 -16.61 9.50 -20.88
N GLN A 247 -17.92 9.76 -20.93
CA GLN A 247 -18.44 11.12 -21.12
C GLN A 247 -18.09 12.04 -19.95
N LEU A 248 -18.22 11.53 -18.73
CA LEU A 248 -17.85 12.24 -17.51
C LEU A 248 -16.36 12.60 -17.50
N PHE A 249 -15.48 11.62 -17.68
CA PHE A 249 -14.03 11.84 -17.68
C PHE A 249 -13.58 12.74 -18.83
N ALA A 250 -14.16 12.57 -20.03
CA ALA A 250 -13.86 13.45 -21.15
C ALA A 250 -14.22 14.91 -20.88
N TYR A 251 -15.38 15.15 -20.25
CA TYR A 251 -15.80 16.47 -19.83
C TYR A 251 -14.83 17.09 -18.80
N LEU A 252 -14.49 16.35 -17.75
CA LEU A 252 -13.59 16.82 -16.68
C LEU A 252 -12.19 17.15 -17.21
N LEU A 253 -11.61 16.27 -18.03
CA LEU A 253 -10.28 16.49 -18.60
C LEU A 253 -10.25 17.62 -19.64
N ALA A 254 -11.29 17.73 -20.48
CA ALA A 254 -11.38 18.84 -21.42
C ALA A 254 -11.50 20.19 -20.71
N GLN A 255 -12.25 20.25 -19.61
CA GLN A 255 -12.37 21.47 -18.80
C GLN A 255 -11.04 21.88 -18.17
N LYS A 256 -10.24 20.92 -17.66
CA LYS A 256 -8.95 21.23 -16.99
C LYS A 256 -7.80 21.46 -17.96
N LEU A 257 -7.73 20.68 -19.04
CA LEU A 257 -6.52 20.56 -19.87
C LEU A 257 -6.75 20.85 -21.36
N GLY A 258 -8.00 20.85 -21.83
CA GLY A 258 -8.33 20.95 -23.25
C GLY A 258 -7.77 22.19 -23.93
N GLU A 259 -7.84 23.35 -23.27
CA GLU A 259 -7.26 24.61 -23.79
C GLU A 259 -5.72 24.55 -23.83
N THR A 260 -5.10 24.06 -22.76
CA THR A 260 -3.63 24.02 -22.62
C THR A 260 -2.98 23.03 -23.59
N TYR A 261 -3.64 21.90 -23.86
CA TYR A 261 -3.09 20.80 -24.65
C TYR A 261 -3.74 20.66 -26.03
N GLY A 262 -4.78 21.44 -26.33
CA GLY A 262 -5.36 21.53 -27.68
C GLY A 262 -6.26 20.36 -28.08
N PHE A 263 -7.08 19.84 -27.16
CA PHE A 263 -8.06 18.79 -27.46
C PHE A 263 -9.47 19.15 -26.99
N SER A 264 -10.48 18.64 -27.68
CA SER A 264 -11.89 18.82 -27.33
C SER A 264 -12.44 17.67 -26.48
N GLN A 265 -13.58 17.90 -25.81
CA GLN A 265 -14.30 16.85 -25.09
C GLN A 265 -14.62 15.65 -25.99
N GLN A 266 -15.08 15.90 -27.23
CA GLN A 266 -15.42 14.83 -28.18
C GLN A 266 -14.21 13.97 -28.54
N GLN A 267 -13.05 14.60 -28.75
CA GLN A 267 -11.80 13.87 -29.03
C GLN A 267 -11.37 13.02 -27.83
N MET A 268 -11.48 13.56 -26.61
CA MET A 268 -11.16 12.80 -25.41
C MET A 268 -12.10 11.61 -25.22
N GLU A 269 -13.41 11.80 -25.43
CA GLU A 269 -14.39 10.71 -25.35
C GLU A 269 -14.08 9.59 -26.36
N GLU A 270 -13.69 9.95 -27.58
CA GLU A 270 -13.27 8.99 -28.60
C GLU A 270 -12.02 8.21 -28.17
N TRP A 271 -10.99 8.89 -27.65
CA TRP A 271 -9.78 8.20 -27.15
C TRP A 271 -10.09 7.24 -26.01
N LEU A 272 -10.92 7.65 -25.04
CA LEU A 272 -11.32 6.80 -23.92
C LEU A 272 -12.11 5.57 -24.36
N ALA A 273 -13.04 5.73 -25.32
CA ALA A 273 -13.80 4.61 -25.87
C ALA A 273 -12.92 3.63 -26.67
N GLN A 274 -11.88 4.14 -27.35
CA GLN A 274 -11.00 3.34 -28.20
C GLN A 274 -9.88 2.65 -27.43
N LYS A 275 -9.43 3.18 -26.29
CA LYS A 275 -8.33 2.57 -25.50
C LYS A 275 -8.48 1.07 -25.24
N PRO A 276 -9.62 0.59 -24.71
CA PRO A 276 -9.77 -0.83 -24.40
C PRO A 276 -10.13 -1.70 -25.63
N THR A 277 -10.68 -1.08 -26.69
CA THR A 277 -11.25 -1.78 -27.86
C THR A 277 -10.32 -1.80 -29.08
N HIS A 278 -9.41 -0.83 -29.16
CA HIS A 278 -8.53 -0.55 -30.29
C HIS A 278 -7.07 -0.29 -29.85
N PRO A 279 -6.43 -1.22 -29.12
CA PRO A 279 -5.05 -1.03 -28.65
C PRO A 279 -4.05 -0.80 -29.79
N GLU A 280 -4.33 -1.24 -31.02
CA GLU A 280 -3.51 -0.96 -32.21
C GLU A 280 -3.36 0.53 -32.52
N LYS A 281 -4.33 1.36 -32.11
CA LYS A 281 -4.24 2.83 -32.26
C LYS A 281 -3.33 3.47 -31.21
N PHE A 282 -2.98 2.73 -30.16
CA PHE A 282 -2.20 3.20 -29.02
C PHE A 282 -0.91 2.37 -28.87
N ASN A 283 -0.20 2.14 -29.97
CA ASN A 283 1.06 1.39 -30.00
C ASN A 283 0.95 -0.09 -29.57
N HIS A 284 -0.24 -0.70 -29.74
CA HIS A 284 -0.53 -2.06 -29.27
C HIS A 284 -0.25 -2.18 -27.77
N PHE A 285 -0.85 -1.28 -27.00
CA PHE A 285 -0.72 -1.22 -25.54
C PHE A 285 -2.11 -1.18 -24.91
N MET A 286 -2.29 -1.96 -23.84
CA MET A 286 -3.51 -1.95 -23.04
C MET A 286 -3.27 -1.06 -21.82
N ASP A 287 -4.10 -0.04 -21.63
CA ASP A 287 -3.84 0.98 -20.61
C ASP A 287 -4.51 0.63 -19.27
N HIS A 288 -3.73 0.08 -18.32
CA HIS A 288 -4.26 -0.22 -16.99
C HIS A 288 -4.87 1.02 -16.30
N ALA A 289 -4.34 2.23 -16.53
CA ALA A 289 -4.83 3.47 -15.90
C ALA A 289 -6.30 3.74 -16.21
N TYR A 290 -6.73 3.43 -17.44
CA TYR A 290 -8.13 3.52 -17.84
C TYR A 290 -8.99 2.57 -17.02
N PHE A 291 -8.59 1.30 -16.90
CA PHE A 291 -9.34 0.32 -16.13
C PHE A 291 -9.33 0.64 -14.64
N SER A 292 -8.21 1.10 -14.08
CA SER A 292 -8.12 1.51 -12.68
C SER A 292 -9.17 2.57 -12.35
N ALA A 293 -9.25 3.65 -13.14
CA ALA A 293 -10.22 4.72 -12.91
C ALA A 293 -11.67 4.25 -13.08
N VAL A 294 -11.97 3.45 -14.12
CA VAL A 294 -13.34 2.99 -14.39
C VAL A 294 -13.81 1.97 -13.34
N VAL A 295 -12.97 0.99 -12.98
CA VAL A 295 -13.25 -0.01 -11.95
C VAL A 295 -13.47 0.67 -10.60
N LEU A 296 -12.58 1.59 -10.22
CA LEU A 296 -12.67 2.29 -8.94
C LEU A 296 -13.96 3.10 -8.84
N PHE A 297 -14.33 3.82 -9.91
CA PHE A 297 -15.59 4.56 -9.97
C PHE A 297 -16.81 3.65 -9.77
N GLN A 298 -16.90 2.56 -10.56
CA GLN A 298 -18.01 1.61 -10.47
C GLN A 298 -18.13 1.02 -9.07
N LYS A 299 -17.02 0.56 -8.50
CA LYS A 299 -17.00 -0.09 -7.20
C LYS A 299 -17.38 0.86 -6.07
N MET A 300 -16.74 2.02 -5.99
CA MET A 300 -16.99 2.95 -4.89
C MET A 300 -18.39 3.57 -4.96
N PHE A 301 -18.83 4.00 -6.14
CA PHE A 301 -20.02 4.84 -6.23
C PHE A 301 -21.27 4.08 -6.67
N ASP A 302 -21.19 3.25 -7.71
CA ASP A 302 -22.36 2.52 -8.21
C ASP A 302 -22.68 1.27 -7.38
N GLU A 303 -21.66 0.51 -6.95
CA GLU A 303 -21.86 -0.73 -6.21
C GLU A 303 -21.94 -0.52 -4.68
N MET A 304 -20.99 0.24 -4.12
CA MET A 304 -20.93 0.46 -2.67
C MET A 304 -21.77 1.65 -2.19
N GLY A 305 -22.09 2.59 -3.07
CA GLY A 305 -22.84 3.80 -2.70
C GLY A 305 -22.04 4.76 -1.81
N CYS A 306 -20.72 4.83 -1.95
CA CYS A 306 -19.88 5.77 -1.22
C CYS A 306 -20.28 7.23 -1.57
N PRO A 307 -20.08 8.18 -0.63
CA PRO A 307 -20.27 9.60 -0.93
C PRO A 307 -19.40 10.05 -2.09
N LEU A 308 -19.99 10.71 -3.08
CA LEU A 308 -19.29 11.27 -4.23
C LEU A 308 -19.13 12.79 -4.09
N HIS A 309 -17.90 13.26 -4.30
CA HIS A 309 -17.53 14.68 -4.27
C HIS A 309 -16.62 15.00 -5.47
N LEU A 310 -16.39 16.29 -5.75
CA LEU A 310 -15.59 16.70 -6.92
C LEU A 310 -14.14 16.20 -6.81
N GLU A 311 -13.62 16.10 -5.61
CA GLU A 311 -12.24 15.70 -5.31
C GLU A 311 -12.02 14.21 -5.58
N HIS A 312 -13.06 13.38 -5.44
CA HIS A 312 -13.04 12.00 -5.91
C HIS A 312 -12.90 11.92 -7.43
N LEU A 313 -13.57 12.81 -8.18
CA LEU A 313 -13.45 12.88 -9.63
C LEU A 313 -12.05 13.38 -10.06
N ASP A 314 -11.45 14.28 -9.28
CA ASP A 314 -10.06 14.69 -9.47
C ASP A 314 -9.08 13.53 -9.23
N ALA A 315 -9.24 12.76 -8.15
CA ALA A 315 -8.42 11.57 -7.91
C ALA A 315 -8.55 10.54 -9.04
N LEU A 316 -9.78 10.29 -9.53
CA LEU A 316 -10.02 9.36 -10.65
C LEU A 316 -9.40 9.85 -11.97
N THR A 317 -9.47 11.15 -12.26
CA THR A 317 -8.83 11.70 -13.46
C THR A 317 -7.30 11.73 -13.34
N ALA A 318 -6.75 11.87 -12.12
CA ALA A 318 -5.33 11.67 -11.87
C ALA A 318 -4.90 10.24 -12.20
N ILE A 319 -5.63 9.25 -11.67
CA ILE A 319 -5.42 7.83 -12.01
C ILE A 319 -5.51 7.63 -13.52
N LEU A 320 -6.55 8.10 -14.17
CA LEU A 320 -6.75 7.92 -15.61
C LEU A 320 -5.58 8.49 -16.45
N MET A 321 -4.94 9.56 -15.98
CA MET A 321 -3.86 10.24 -16.69
C MET A 321 -2.49 9.61 -16.48
N HIS A 322 -2.23 8.89 -15.40
CA HIS A 322 -0.83 8.63 -14.98
C HIS A 322 0.01 7.82 -15.98
N ASN A 323 -0.65 7.07 -16.88
CA ASN A 323 0.02 6.23 -17.85
C ASN A 323 -0.17 6.72 -19.30
N SER A 324 -0.71 5.86 -20.19
CA SER A 324 -0.53 6.03 -21.63
C SER A 324 -1.42 7.14 -22.20
N LEU A 325 -2.56 7.44 -21.56
CA LEU A 325 -3.43 8.55 -21.97
C LEU A 325 -2.66 9.87 -21.99
N TYR A 326 -2.03 10.23 -20.87
CA TYR A 326 -1.31 11.50 -20.79
C TYR A 326 -0.09 11.49 -21.72
N LYS A 327 0.74 10.45 -21.60
CA LYS A 327 2.01 10.36 -22.32
C LYS A 327 1.82 10.44 -23.84
N PHE A 328 0.85 9.74 -24.42
CA PHE A 328 0.73 9.58 -25.87
C PHE A 328 -0.42 10.36 -26.52
N CYS A 329 -1.50 10.64 -25.80
CA CYS A 329 -2.67 11.34 -26.37
C CYS A 329 -2.74 12.82 -25.99
N ILE A 330 -2.27 13.19 -24.79
CA ILE A 330 -2.37 14.57 -24.29
C ILE A 330 -1.06 15.34 -24.48
N ALA A 331 0.04 14.82 -23.93
CA ALA A 331 1.32 15.52 -23.88
C ALA A 331 2.22 15.25 -25.09
N HIS A 332 2.01 14.12 -25.78
CA HIS A 332 2.91 13.64 -26.83
C HIS A 332 4.38 13.67 -26.38
N TYR A 333 4.70 13.01 -25.26
CA TYR A 333 5.91 13.28 -24.46
C TYR A 333 7.25 13.10 -25.19
N LYS A 334 7.25 12.40 -26.32
CA LYS A 334 8.44 12.17 -27.17
C LYS A 334 8.60 13.20 -28.29
N ASP A 335 7.60 14.04 -28.52
CA ASP A 335 7.57 15.01 -29.60
C ASP A 335 8.27 16.31 -29.17
N GLU A 336 8.79 17.07 -30.14
CA GLU A 336 9.47 18.34 -29.88
C GLU A 336 8.54 19.40 -29.25
N ASN A 337 7.22 19.26 -29.46
CA ASN A 337 6.18 20.15 -28.94
C ASN A 337 5.63 19.73 -27.56
N ASN A 338 6.25 18.75 -26.90
CA ASN A 338 5.81 18.26 -25.59
C ASN A 338 5.69 19.40 -24.56
N ARG A 339 4.64 19.32 -23.74
CA ARG A 339 4.38 20.24 -22.61
C ARG A 339 4.25 19.43 -21.31
N PRO A 340 5.29 19.38 -20.47
CA PRO A 340 5.23 18.67 -19.18
C PRO A 340 4.06 19.17 -18.31
N LEU A 341 3.48 18.30 -17.49
CA LEU A 341 2.32 18.65 -16.68
C LEU A 341 2.73 19.68 -15.63
N ARG A 342 2.00 20.77 -15.59
CA ARG A 342 2.10 21.78 -14.55
C ARG A 342 1.19 21.43 -13.37
N CYS A 343 1.71 21.57 -12.14
CA CYS A 343 0.97 21.24 -10.92
C CYS A 343 -0.35 22.00 -10.82
N GLU A 344 -0.40 23.27 -11.24
CA GLU A 344 -1.59 24.11 -11.13
C GLU A 344 -2.77 23.62 -11.97
N LEU A 345 -2.52 22.77 -12.97
CA LEU A 345 -3.59 22.23 -13.82
C LEU A 345 -4.29 21.02 -13.17
N HIS A 346 -3.52 20.18 -12.48
CA HIS A 346 -4.02 18.97 -11.83
C HIS A 346 -3.03 18.47 -10.76
N PRO A 347 -3.10 18.97 -9.51
CA PRO A 347 -2.10 18.68 -8.48
C PRO A 347 -1.96 17.19 -8.13
N LEU A 348 -3.07 16.45 -8.11
CA LEU A 348 -3.05 15.01 -7.83
C LEU A 348 -2.41 14.23 -8.98
N ALA A 349 -2.74 14.55 -10.24
CA ALA A 349 -2.13 13.89 -11.40
C ALA A 349 -0.63 14.20 -11.51
N TYR A 350 -0.24 15.44 -11.21
CA TYR A 350 1.15 15.86 -11.16
C TYR A 350 1.94 15.03 -10.14
N MET A 351 1.43 14.93 -8.91
CA MET A 351 2.10 14.17 -7.86
C MET A 351 2.11 12.67 -8.16
N LEU A 352 1.03 12.12 -8.72
CA LEU A 352 0.94 10.71 -9.08
C LEU A 352 1.99 10.33 -10.11
N MET A 353 2.07 11.08 -11.22
CA MET A 353 3.07 10.82 -12.26
C MET A 353 4.51 11.04 -11.78
N LEU A 354 4.75 12.02 -10.92
CA LEU A 354 6.07 12.22 -10.33
C LEU A 354 6.48 11.03 -9.44
N CYS A 355 5.60 10.63 -8.52
CA CYS A 355 5.89 9.56 -7.57
C CYS A 355 6.00 8.19 -8.24
N ASP A 356 5.12 7.88 -9.20
CA ASP A 356 5.16 6.64 -9.99
C ASP A 356 6.50 6.50 -10.73
N GLU A 357 6.94 7.55 -11.43
CA GLU A 357 8.22 7.51 -12.15
C GLU A 357 9.43 7.45 -11.21
N LEU A 358 9.39 8.15 -10.06
CA LEU A 358 10.46 8.10 -9.05
C LEU A 358 10.60 6.71 -8.42
N GLN A 359 9.47 6.06 -8.10
CA GLN A 359 9.46 4.72 -7.53
C GLN A 359 9.93 3.75 -8.58
N CYS A 360 11.22 3.38 -8.53
CA CYS A 360 11.82 2.39 -9.43
C CYS A 360 12.80 1.42 -8.76
N TRP A 361 12.81 1.39 -7.43
CA TRP A 361 13.58 0.47 -6.60
C TRP A 361 12.71 -0.62 -5.97
N ASP A 362 13.35 -1.51 -5.20
CA ASP A 362 12.74 -2.66 -4.53
C ASP A 362 11.92 -3.55 -5.49
N ARG A 363 12.47 -3.72 -6.70
CA ARG A 363 11.84 -4.48 -7.76
C ARG A 363 12.26 -5.94 -7.70
N THR A 364 11.36 -6.84 -7.31
CA THR A 364 11.57 -8.28 -7.45
C THR A 364 11.45 -8.68 -8.93
N ALA A 365 12.56 -9.11 -9.53
CA ALA A 365 12.63 -9.47 -10.94
C ALA A 365 12.13 -10.89 -11.21
N TYR A 366 10.82 -11.07 -11.47
CA TYR A 366 10.25 -12.39 -11.78
C TYR A 366 10.49 -12.84 -13.24
N GLY A 367 10.63 -11.89 -14.18
CA GLY A 367 10.70 -12.17 -15.62
C GLY A 367 12.02 -12.76 -16.12
N ARG A 368 11.96 -13.55 -17.20
CA ARG A 368 13.12 -14.27 -17.80
C ARG A 368 14.27 -13.34 -18.19
N ASN A 369 13.98 -12.15 -18.72
CA ASN A 369 14.98 -11.15 -19.09
C ASN A 369 15.44 -10.33 -17.88
N SER A 370 14.54 -10.07 -16.93
CA SER A 370 14.82 -9.29 -15.73
C SER A 370 15.94 -9.89 -14.86
N LYS A 371 16.14 -11.22 -14.90
CA LYS A 371 17.24 -11.90 -14.18
C LYS A 371 18.65 -11.49 -14.64
N LYS A 372 18.80 -10.94 -15.85
CA LYS A 372 20.10 -10.47 -16.40
C LYS A 372 20.30 -8.97 -16.25
N GLU A 373 19.27 -8.24 -15.86
CA GLU A 373 19.27 -6.79 -15.80
C GLU A 373 19.66 -6.30 -14.40
N LEU A 374 20.32 -5.14 -14.33
CA LEU A 374 20.66 -4.50 -13.07
C LEU A 374 19.59 -3.46 -12.71
N HIS A 375 18.92 -3.67 -11.57
CA HIS A 375 17.88 -2.80 -11.03
C HIS A 375 18.30 -2.30 -9.63
N PRO A 376 17.87 -1.09 -9.22
CA PRO A 376 18.14 -0.63 -7.88
C PRO A 376 17.31 -1.41 -6.85
N MET A 377 17.95 -1.80 -5.76
CA MET A 377 17.32 -2.49 -4.63
C MET A 377 16.65 -1.52 -3.68
N GLY A 378 17.21 -0.32 -3.52
CA GLY A 378 16.69 0.72 -2.64
C GLY A 378 16.88 2.12 -3.24
N CYS A 379 16.38 3.13 -2.54
CA CYS A 379 16.62 4.53 -2.86
C CYS A 379 16.77 5.33 -1.57
N SER A 380 17.90 6.02 -1.43
CA SER A 380 18.06 7.04 -0.39
C SER A 380 17.54 8.36 -0.93
N LEU A 381 16.61 8.97 -0.20
CA LEU A 381 15.93 10.19 -0.60
C LEU A 381 16.22 11.29 0.42
N ASP A 382 16.42 12.51 -0.07
CA ASP A 382 16.47 13.72 0.74
C ASP A 382 15.56 14.77 0.10
N PHE A 383 14.61 15.28 0.88
CA PHE A 383 13.61 16.27 0.47
C PHE A 383 13.91 17.70 0.94
N SER A 384 15.18 18.00 1.24
CA SER A 384 15.61 19.34 1.64
C SER A 384 15.45 20.37 0.51
N ALA A 385 15.38 21.65 0.92
CA ALA A 385 15.37 22.79 0.01
C ALA A 385 14.27 22.75 -1.09
N ASN A 386 13.09 22.19 -0.77
CA ASN A 386 11.97 22.00 -1.71
C ASN A 386 12.35 21.13 -2.94
N GLY A 387 13.45 20.38 -2.89
CA GLY A 387 13.92 19.51 -3.97
C GLY A 387 13.79 18.03 -3.64
N ILE A 388 14.28 17.21 -4.55
CA ILE A 388 14.41 15.77 -4.41
C ILE A 388 15.84 15.41 -4.79
N HIS A 389 16.61 14.90 -3.84
CA HIS A 389 17.87 14.22 -4.11
C HIS A 389 17.66 12.72 -3.92
N ALA A 390 17.76 11.97 -5.02
CA ALA A 390 17.51 10.54 -5.06
C ALA A 390 18.80 9.78 -5.41
N VAL A 391 19.28 8.96 -4.48
CA VAL A 391 20.42 8.05 -4.68
C VAL A 391 19.89 6.63 -4.80
N TYR A 392 19.83 6.12 -6.02
CA TYR A 392 19.37 4.76 -6.31
C TYR A 392 20.46 3.74 -5.98
N LEU A 393 20.16 2.82 -5.06
CA LEU A 393 21.12 1.91 -4.45
C LEU A 393 21.11 0.55 -5.16
N PHE A 394 22.28 0.13 -5.65
CA PHE A 394 22.50 -1.16 -6.30
C PHE A 394 23.27 -2.12 -5.38
N ASP A 395 23.16 -3.43 -5.61
CA ASP A 395 23.88 -4.43 -4.81
C ASP A 395 25.39 -4.32 -5.04
N GLU A 396 26.16 -4.22 -3.97
CA GLU A 396 27.62 -4.30 -4.02
C GLU A 396 28.11 -5.60 -4.65
N LYS A 397 27.37 -6.71 -4.51
CA LYS A 397 27.70 -7.99 -5.15
C LYS A 397 27.63 -7.91 -6.68
N GLU A 398 26.92 -6.93 -7.22
CA GLU A 398 26.76 -6.71 -8.66
C GLU A 398 27.79 -5.73 -9.25
N MET A 399 28.76 -5.25 -8.45
CA MET A 399 29.82 -4.35 -8.91
C MET A 399 30.61 -4.89 -10.11
N GLY A 400 30.78 -6.21 -10.23
CA GLY A 400 31.44 -6.83 -11.38
C GLY A 400 30.76 -6.49 -12.71
N LYS A 401 29.42 -6.50 -12.77
CA LYS A 401 28.65 -6.13 -13.96
C LYS A 401 28.81 -4.64 -14.29
N VAL A 402 28.85 -3.79 -13.26
CA VAL A 402 29.01 -2.34 -13.41
C VAL A 402 30.40 -1.98 -13.93
N ASN A 403 31.45 -2.62 -13.40
CA ASN A 403 32.81 -2.38 -13.87
C ASN A 403 32.97 -2.79 -15.34
N GLY A 404 32.46 -3.97 -15.73
CA GLY A 404 32.47 -4.38 -17.13
C GLY A 404 31.74 -3.40 -18.05
N PHE A 405 30.56 -2.91 -17.64
CA PHE A 405 29.85 -1.87 -18.39
C PHE A 405 30.65 -0.57 -18.51
N LYS A 406 31.30 -0.11 -17.43
CA LYS A 406 32.11 1.12 -17.45
C LYS A 406 33.28 0.99 -18.42
N ASP A 407 33.97 -0.15 -18.41
CA ASP A 407 35.09 -0.43 -19.32
C ASP A 407 34.62 -0.42 -20.78
N ASP A 408 33.52 -1.11 -21.09
CA ASP A 408 32.92 -1.14 -22.43
C ASP A 408 32.49 0.27 -22.89
N TYR A 409 31.89 1.05 -21.98
CA TYR A 409 31.43 2.40 -22.28
C TYR A 409 32.59 3.36 -22.54
N ILE A 410 33.68 3.26 -21.77
CA ILE A 410 34.92 4.03 -22.01
C ILE A 410 35.51 3.66 -23.37
N ALA A 411 35.62 2.37 -23.69
CA ALA A 411 36.11 1.93 -25.00
C ALA A 411 35.24 2.44 -26.16
N TRP A 412 33.91 2.49 -25.97
CA TRP A 412 32.99 3.06 -26.94
C TRP A 412 33.16 4.59 -27.08
N LEU A 413 33.42 5.33 -26.00
CA LEU A 413 33.70 6.77 -26.07
C LEU A 413 34.98 7.07 -26.87
N GLU A 414 36.00 6.21 -26.77
CA GLU A 414 37.23 6.34 -27.56
C GLU A 414 37.00 6.06 -29.06
N LYS A 415 36.09 5.12 -29.38
CA LYS A 415 35.75 4.71 -30.74
C LYS A 415 34.24 4.50 -30.90
N PRO A 416 33.44 5.57 -31.06
CA PRO A 416 31.99 5.47 -31.08
C PRO A 416 31.51 4.85 -32.39
N VAL A 417 31.35 3.53 -32.38
CA VAL A 417 30.78 2.74 -33.48
C VAL A 417 29.55 2.01 -32.97
N GLY A 418 28.42 2.18 -33.66
CA GLY A 418 27.16 1.55 -33.28
C GLY A 418 26.51 2.15 -32.02
N LYS A 419 25.60 1.40 -31.40
CA LYS A 419 24.88 1.82 -30.19
C LYS A 419 25.81 1.77 -28.98
N ALA A 420 25.70 2.78 -28.11
CA ALA A 420 26.42 2.79 -26.85
C ALA A 420 26.09 1.55 -26.00
N PRO A 421 27.06 0.99 -25.26
CA PRO A 421 26.81 -0.03 -24.24
C PRO A 421 25.71 0.44 -23.28
N THR A 422 24.88 -0.49 -22.81
CA THR A 422 23.79 -0.19 -21.86
C THR A 422 23.75 -1.24 -20.76
N LEU A 423 23.36 -0.80 -19.56
CA LEU A 423 23.11 -1.63 -18.40
C LEU A 423 21.76 -1.23 -17.78
N LYS A 424 20.73 -1.19 -18.64
CA LYS A 424 19.34 -0.81 -18.34
C LYS A 424 19.23 0.41 -17.41
N ALA A 425 18.68 0.24 -16.20
CA ALA A 425 18.37 1.31 -15.26
C ALA A 425 19.66 2.02 -14.82
N TYR A 426 20.70 1.25 -14.50
CA TYR A 426 22.00 1.80 -14.09
C TYR A 426 22.54 2.77 -15.13
N SER A 427 22.62 2.37 -16.41
CA SER A 427 23.14 3.26 -17.46
C SER A 427 22.30 4.53 -17.66
N GLY A 428 20.97 4.44 -17.51
CA GLY A 428 20.06 5.58 -17.65
C GLY A 428 20.17 6.60 -16.51
N MET A 429 20.58 6.15 -15.31
CA MET A 429 20.80 6.98 -14.13
C MET A 429 22.25 7.47 -14.02
N PHE A 430 23.22 6.69 -14.51
CA PHE A 430 24.65 6.95 -14.39
C PHE A 430 25.18 7.87 -15.48
N ILE A 431 24.82 7.63 -16.76
CA ILE A 431 25.35 8.42 -17.87
C ILE A 431 24.75 9.82 -17.83
N ARG A 432 25.62 10.84 -17.70
CA ARG A 432 25.23 12.24 -17.71
C ARG A 432 25.55 12.90 -19.03
N GLN A 433 24.61 13.69 -19.53
CA GLN A 433 24.80 14.59 -20.65
C GLN A 433 24.41 15.99 -20.19
N GLN A 434 25.33 16.96 -20.30
CA GLN A 434 25.12 18.32 -19.77
C GLN A 434 24.71 18.32 -18.28
N GLY A 435 25.28 17.42 -17.47
CA GLY A 435 25.01 17.30 -16.03
C GLY A 435 23.77 16.48 -15.65
N ILE A 436 22.87 16.21 -16.60
CA ILE A 436 21.58 15.53 -16.35
C ILE A 436 21.62 14.10 -16.91
N CYS A 437 21.13 13.12 -16.15
CA CYS A 437 20.99 11.73 -16.60
C CYS A 437 19.69 11.51 -17.40
N GLN A 438 19.61 10.43 -18.18
CA GLN A 438 18.45 10.16 -19.02
C GLN A 438 17.18 9.95 -18.19
N PHE A 439 17.27 9.26 -17.06
CA PHE A 439 16.14 9.02 -16.15
C PHE A 439 15.51 10.34 -15.67
N GLN A 440 16.33 11.29 -15.22
CA GLN A 440 15.86 12.62 -14.81
C GLN A 440 15.19 13.39 -15.97
N ARG A 441 15.73 13.30 -17.19
CA ARG A 441 15.14 13.96 -18.36
C ARG A 441 13.78 13.38 -18.74
N ASP A 442 13.61 12.07 -18.59
CA ASP A 442 12.35 11.42 -18.90
C ASP A 442 11.25 11.88 -17.93
N ILE A 443 11.57 12.04 -16.64
CA ILE A 443 10.64 12.65 -15.66
C ILE A 443 10.33 14.11 -16.02
N GLN A 444 11.34 14.91 -16.39
CA GLN A 444 11.16 16.31 -16.83
C GLN A 444 10.30 16.47 -18.08
N ARG A 445 10.13 15.41 -18.88
CA ARG A 445 9.21 15.39 -20.03
C ARG A 445 7.77 15.12 -19.62
N ILE A 446 7.55 14.50 -18.46
CA ILE A 446 6.22 14.12 -17.99
C ILE A 446 5.65 15.23 -17.09
N VAL A 447 6.44 15.73 -16.15
CA VAL A 447 6.04 16.75 -15.18
C VAL A 447 7.02 17.93 -15.15
N ASP A 448 6.50 19.13 -14.92
CA ASP A 448 7.31 20.33 -14.77
C ASP A 448 8.05 20.33 -13.42
N LEU A 449 9.37 20.15 -13.45
CA LEU A 449 10.23 20.13 -12.26
C LEU A 449 10.85 21.48 -11.91
N SER A 450 10.42 22.59 -12.52
CA SER A 450 10.99 23.92 -12.27
C SER A 450 10.89 24.37 -10.81
N ARG A 451 9.89 23.88 -10.08
CA ARG A 451 9.63 24.19 -8.65
C ARG A 451 9.92 23.05 -7.69
N ILE A 452 10.22 21.86 -8.21
CA ILE A 452 10.64 20.69 -7.45
C ILE A 452 11.91 20.13 -8.10
N PRO A 453 13.08 20.75 -7.87
CA PRO A 453 14.33 20.32 -8.51
C PRO A 453 14.64 18.87 -8.17
N LEU A 454 14.92 18.07 -9.19
CA LEU A 454 15.30 16.67 -9.03
C LEU A 454 16.79 16.49 -9.33
N VAL A 455 17.49 15.77 -8.45
CA VAL A 455 18.85 15.30 -8.66
C VAL A 455 18.86 13.78 -8.49
N VAL A 456 19.34 13.09 -9.52
CA VAL A 456 19.43 11.62 -9.52
C VAL A 456 20.88 11.19 -9.50
N GLU A 457 21.21 10.27 -8.59
CA GLU A 457 22.51 9.63 -8.44
C GLU A 457 22.38 8.11 -8.24
N THR A 458 23.52 7.43 -8.30
CA THR A 458 23.62 5.98 -8.10
C THR A 458 24.58 5.68 -6.96
N GLY A 459 24.19 4.81 -6.04
CA GLY A 459 25.01 4.32 -4.94
C GLY A 459 25.09 2.80 -4.90
N PHE A 460 25.97 2.25 -4.07
CA PHE A 460 26.08 0.82 -3.81
C PHE A 460 25.97 0.57 -2.31
N THR A 461 25.29 -0.52 -1.94
CA THR A 461 25.19 -0.96 -0.55
C THR A 461 25.02 -2.48 -0.48
N ALA A 462 25.33 -3.08 0.66
CA ALA A 462 24.97 -4.46 0.96
C ALA A 462 23.44 -4.63 0.95
N ASN A 463 22.95 -5.74 0.41
CA ASN A 463 21.51 -6.02 0.38
C ASN A 463 20.99 -6.35 1.79
N LEU A 464 20.46 -5.34 2.49
CA LEU A 464 19.90 -5.44 3.83
C LEU A 464 18.61 -6.28 3.89
N PHE A 465 17.83 -6.34 2.81
CA PHE A 465 16.56 -7.09 2.77
C PHE A 465 16.74 -8.60 2.52
N ALA A 466 17.92 -9.03 2.09
CA ALA A 466 18.19 -10.45 1.78
C ALA A 466 18.06 -11.36 3.01
N GLU A 467 18.31 -10.85 4.21
CA GLU A 467 18.21 -11.63 5.46
C GLU A 467 16.77 -11.72 6.00
N HIS A 468 15.87 -10.80 5.60
CA HIS A 468 14.52 -10.68 6.15
C HIS A 468 13.40 -11.25 5.27
N ARG A 469 13.68 -11.61 4.01
CA ARG A 469 12.70 -12.13 3.02
C ARG A 469 12.67 -13.66 2.89
N GLY A 470 13.31 -14.40 3.80
CA GLY A 470 13.68 -15.80 3.61
C GLY A 470 12.89 -16.85 4.41
N TYR A 471 11.57 -16.70 4.60
CA TYR A 471 10.78 -17.77 5.22
C TYR A 471 10.36 -18.81 4.17
N LEU A 472 10.44 -20.09 4.51
CA LEU A 472 9.90 -21.17 3.66
C LEU A 472 8.36 -21.12 3.59
N SER A 473 7.76 -20.66 4.69
CA SER A 473 6.36 -20.31 4.80
C SER A 473 6.15 -18.88 4.34
N ASP A 474 5.54 -18.70 3.17
CA ASP A 474 5.05 -17.39 2.75
C ASP A 474 3.53 -17.35 2.91
N SER A 475 2.99 -16.29 3.52
CA SER A 475 1.55 -16.16 3.73
C SER A 475 0.95 -15.49 2.51
N ASP A 476 0.30 -16.26 1.65
CA ASP A 476 -0.52 -15.67 0.59
C ASP A 476 -1.72 -14.97 1.25
N PHE A 477 -1.91 -13.70 0.90
CA PHE A 477 -2.80 -12.75 1.56
C PHE A 477 -4.29 -13.16 1.63
N ILE A 478 -4.69 -14.14 0.81
CA ILE A 478 -6.07 -14.49 0.43
C ILE A 478 -7.00 -14.66 1.64
N ASN A 479 -6.52 -15.25 2.74
CA ASN A 479 -7.35 -15.56 3.91
C ASN A 479 -6.91 -14.86 5.20
N LEU A 480 -5.98 -13.89 5.15
CA LEU A 480 -5.52 -13.17 6.35
C LEU A 480 -6.66 -12.46 7.09
N TYR A 481 -7.59 -11.85 6.34
CA TYR A 481 -8.75 -11.19 6.94
C TYR A 481 -9.72 -12.21 7.60
N HIS A 482 -9.93 -13.38 6.98
CA HIS A 482 -10.73 -14.45 7.58
C HIS A 482 -10.09 -15.03 8.83
N PHE A 483 -8.77 -15.21 8.82
CA PHE A 483 -8.04 -15.57 10.04
C PHE A 483 -8.26 -14.53 11.12
N ALA A 484 -8.10 -13.23 10.83
CA ALA A 484 -8.32 -12.16 11.81
C ALA A 484 -9.75 -12.17 12.41
N ILE A 485 -10.77 -12.40 11.57
CA ILE A 485 -12.17 -12.53 12.02
C ILE A 485 -12.32 -13.71 12.99
N VAL A 486 -11.82 -14.88 12.62
CA VAL A 486 -11.97 -16.09 13.44
C VAL A 486 -11.14 -15.99 14.72
N LEU A 487 -9.93 -15.43 14.63
CA LEU A 487 -9.12 -15.09 15.81
C LEU A 487 -9.96 -14.21 16.73
N ASN A 488 -10.46 -13.06 16.31
CA ASN A 488 -11.28 -12.23 17.19
C ASN A 488 -12.51 -12.97 17.79
N GLY A 489 -13.30 -13.63 16.93
CA GLY A 489 -14.55 -14.28 17.32
C GLY A 489 -14.38 -15.43 18.32
N ARG A 490 -13.26 -16.16 18.27
CA ARG A 490 -13.03 -17.34 19.13
C ARG A 490 -12.86 -17.02 20.61
N TRP A 491 -12.35 -15.83 20.92
CA TRP A 491 -11.72 -15.53 22.21
C TRP A 491 -12.63 -15.81 23.43
N ASN A 492 -13.86 -15.30 23.38
CA ASN A 492 -14.87 -15.48 24.43
C ASN A 492 -16.04 -16.38 24.01
N ASN A 493 -15.90 -17.14 22.93
CA ASN A 493 -17.00 -17.95 22.41
C ASN A 493 -17.03 -19.34 23.08
N ALA A 494 -18.07 -19.58 23.90
CA ALA A 494 -18.23 -20.86 24.60
C ALA A 494 -18.51 -22.04 23.64
N ALA A 495 -19.22 -21.79 22.54
CA ALA A 495 -19.52 -22.81 21.54
C ALA A 495 -18.26 -23.23 20.77
N TRP A 496 -17.37 -22.27 20.44
CA TRP A 496 -16.05 -22.54 19.91
C TRP A 496 -15.24 -23.43 20.86
N LYS A 497 -15.18 -23.09 22.15
CA LYS A 497 -14.47 -23.90 23.15
C LYS A 497 -15.02 -25.33 23.23
N ALA A 498 -16.34 -25.50 23.15
CA ALA A 498 -16.98 -26.81 23.12
C ALA A 498 -16.65 -27.58 21.83
N ALA A 499 -16.70 -26.93 20.67
CA ALA A 499 -16.36 -27.53 19.37
C ALA A 499 -14.89 -27.96 19.31
N LYS A 500 -13.97 -27.12 19.80
CA LYS A 500 -12.54 -27.43 19.96
C LYS A 500 -12.34 -28.69 20.80
N ASN A 501 -12.95 -28.75 21.98
CA ASN A 501 -12.85 -29.93 22.86
C ASN A 501 -13.42 -31.22 22.23
N ALA A 502 -14.31 -31.08 21.25
CA ALA A 502 -14.90 -32.19 20.51
C ALA A 502 -14.18 -32.54 19.20
N GLY A 503 -13.13 -31.81 18.81
CA GLY A 503 -12.47 -31.97 17.50
C GLY A 503 -13.37 -31.62 16.31
N GLN A 504 -14.29 -30.67 16.50
CA GLN A 504 -15.32 -30.26 15.53
C GLN A 504 -15.10 -28.84 15.01
N GLU A 505 -13.88 -28.31 15.09
CA GLU A 505 -13.51 -26.94 14.70
C GLU A 505 -13.89 -26.63 13.25
N GLU A 506 -13.57 -27.53 12.32
CA GLU A 506 -13.90 -27.36 10.90
C GLU A 506 -15.41 -27.34 10.66
N SER A 507 -16.17 -28.20 11.35
CA SER A 507 -17.63 -28.22 11.23
C SER A 507 -18.25 -26.94 11.78
N PHE A 508 -17.68 -26.41 12.87
CA PHE A 508 -18.15 -25.18 13.50
C PHE A 508 -17.88 -23.95 12.62
N LEU A 509 -16.67 -23.84 12.05
CA LEU A 509 -16.30 -22.70 11.21
C LEU A 509 -16.90 -22.75 9.79
N ARG A 510 -17.42 -23.89 9.34
CA ARG A 510 -18.17 -23.99 8.08
C ARG A 510 -19.60 -23.48 8.18
N ASP A 511 -20.10 -23.21 9.38
CA ASP A 511 -21.43 -22.65 9.57
C ASP A 511 -21.44 -21.16 9.15
N PRO A 512 -22.20 -20.78 8.10
CA PRO A 512 -22.27 -19.40 7.64
C PRO A 512 -22.76 -18.44 8.71
N GLU A 513 -23.66 -18.86 9.60
CA GLU A 513 -24.21 -17.99 10.66
C GLU A 513 -23.13 -17.64 11.69
N ILE A 514 -22.23 -18.59 12.00
CA ILE A 514 -21.10 -18.37 12.91
C ILE A 514 -20.10 -17.40 12.30
N LEU A 515 -19.77 -17.56 11.01
CA LEU A 515 -18.85 -16.65 10.32
C LEU A 515 -19.43 -15.24 10.20
N GLU A 516 -20.73 -15.11 9.95
CA GLU A 516 -21.43 -13.82 9.95
C GLU A 516 -21.37 -13.17 11.32
N GLN A 517 -21.66 -13.92 12.40
CA GLN A 517 -21.53 -13.44 13.77
C GLN A 517 -20.11 -12.95 14.09
N PHE A 518 -19.09 -13.71 13.68
CA PHE A 518 -17.70 -13.33 13.91
C PHE A 518 -17.32 -12.09 13.09
N SER A 519 -17.79 -11.99 11.84
CA SER A 519 -17.58 -10.83 10.98
C SER A 519 -18.19 -9.57 11.61
N ASP A 520 -19.42 -9.65 12.10
CA ASP A 520 -20.09 -8.52 12.75
C ASP A 520 -19.38 -8.09 14.04
N ALA A 521 -18.92 -9.05 14.85
CA ALA A 521 -18.11 -8.77 16.03
C ALA A 521 -16.74 -8.15 15.70
N PHE A 522 -16.17 -8.45 14.54
CA PHE A 522 -14.92 -7.87 14.07
C PHE A 522 -15.12 -6.44 13.54
N LYS A 523 -16.22 -6.19 12.82
CA LYS A 523 -16.54 -4.87 12.24
C LYS A 523 -16.65 -3.75 13.29
N VAL A 524 -17.13 -4.09 14.48
CA VAL A 524 -17.30 -3.13 15.59
C VAL A 524 -16.02 -2.84 16.38
N LEU A 525 -14.88 -3.45 16.04
CA LEU A 525 -13.60 -3.11 16.63
C LEU A 525 -13.05 -1.80 16.04
N SER A 526 -12.26 -1.08 16.84
CA SER A 526 -11.40 -0.01 16.31
C SER A 526 -10.33 -0.57 15.37
N LEU A 527 -9.74 0.32 14.56
CA LEU A 527 -8.69 -0.04 13.61
C LEU A 527 -7.48 -0.70 14.30
N GLU A 528 -7.11 -0.22 15.49
CA GLU A 528 -6.01 -0.77 16.31
C GLU A 528 -6.19 -2.28 16.56
N TYR A 529 -7.38 -2.70 17.01
CA TYR A 529 -7.63 -4.10 17.32
C TYR A 529 -7.86 -4.95 16.07
N LYS A 530 -8.43 -4.38 15.01
CA LYS A 530 -8.49 -5.07 13.72
C LYS A 530 -7.08 -5.41 13.23
N LEU A 531 -6.16 -4.45 13.26
CA LEU A 531 -4.75 -4.63 12.88
C LEU A 531 -4.02 -5.60 13.80
N SER A 532 -4.24 -5.55 15.12
CA SER A 532 -3.58 -6.50 16.03
C SER A 532 -3.98 -7.96 15.77
N ASN A 533 -5.24 -8.23 15.39
CA ASN A 533 -5.68 -9.55 14.95
C ASN A 533 -5.08 -9.96 13.59
N ILE A 534 -5.01 -9.03 12.63
CA ILE A 534 -4.34 -9.26 11.33
C ILE A 534 -2.86 -9.59 11.55
N ASN A 535 -2.17 -8.84 12.40
CA ASN A 535 -0.77 -9.05 12.71
C ASN A 535 -0.52 -10.36 13.47
N GLN A 536 -1.47 -10.81 14.30
CA GLN A 536 -1.41 -12.13 14.93
C GLN A 536 -1.42 -13.24 13.87
N ALA A 537 -2.26 -13.11 12.84
CA ALA A 537 -2.27 -14.04 11.71
C ALA A 537 -0.96 -13.99 10.90
N LYS A 538 -0.46 -12.79 10.58
CA LYS A 538 0.80 -12.59 9.84
C LYS A 538 2.03 -13.18 10.55
N ALA A 539 2.09 -13.06 11.88
CA ALA A 539 3.23 -13.52 12.66
C ALA A 539 3.40 -15.05 12.66
N PHE A 540 2.36 -15.79 12.29
CA PHE A 540 2.38 -17.25 12.29
C PHE A 540 3.51 -17.86 11.43
N ALA A 541 3.82 -17.26 10.28
CA ALA A 541 4.92 -17.72 9.42
C ALA A 541 6.29 -17.64 10.13
N ARG A 542 6.53 -16.55 10.88
CA ARG A 542 7.73 -16.39 11.71
C ARG A 542 7.78 -17.44 12.80
N TYR A 543 6.66 -17.69 13.48
CA TYR A 543 6.57 -18.70 14.54
C TYR A 543 6.92 -20.09 14.03
N MET A 544 6.39 -20.48 12.86
CA MET A 544 6.71 -21.76 12.24
C MET A 544 8.21 -21.86 11.95
N ASN A 545 8.81 -20.83 11.35
CA ASN A 545 10.23 -20.83 11.05
C ASN A 545 11.11 -20.99 12.31
N GLU A 546 10.78 -20.29 13.40
CA GLU A 546 11.53 -20.36 14.67
C GLU A 546 11.50 -21.74 15.31
N ILE A 547 10.39 -22.48 15.18
CA ILE A 547 10.30 -23.85 15.69
C ILE A 547 10.74 -24.92 14.65
N GLY A 548 11.32 -24.50 13.52
CA GLY A 548 11.76 -25.41 12.46
C GLY A 548 10.61 -26.07 11.70
N CYS A 549 9.45 -25.43 11.63
CA CYS A 549 8.30 -25.82 10.82
C CYS A 549 8.15 -24.91 9.59
N PHE A 550 7.41 -25.39 8.59
CA PHE A 550 6.96 -24.59 7.45
C PHE A 550 5.60 -25.12 6.96
N TYR A 551 4.91 -24.38 6.10
CA TYR A 551 3.65 -24.81 5.50
C TYR A 551 3.65 -24.66 3.98
N THR A 552 2.94 -25.55 3.30
CA THR A 552 2.79 -25.55 1.83
C THR A 552 1.52 -26.30 1.43
N ASP A 553 1.00 -25.95 0.25
CA ASP A 553 -0.09 -26.62 -0.47
C ASP A 553 0.41 -27.87 -1.24
N LYS A 554 1.72 -28.03 -1.37
CA LYS A 554 2.34 -29.13 -2.10
C LYS A 554 2.58 -30.35 -1.20
N ALA A 555 2.47 -31.52 -1.80
CA ALA A 555 2.94 -32.74 -1.17
C ALA A 555 4.48 -32.69 -1.06
N VAL A 556 4.99 -32.82 0.16
CA VAL A 556 6.42 -32.81 0.46
C VAL A 556 6.78 -34.00 1.34
N ASP A 557 8.02 -34.46 1.24
CA ASP A 557 8.52 -35.63 2.00
C ASP A 557 9.05 -35.21 3.38
N PHE A 558 8.18 -34.58 4.17
CA PHE A 558 8.47 -34.14 5.54
C PHE A 558 7.36 -34.59 6.51
N PRO A 559 7.66 -34.77 7.81
CA PRO A 559 6.64 -35.13 8.80
C PRO A 559 5.60 -34.03 8.96
N MET A 560 4.32 -34.38 8.81
CA MET A 560 3.20 -33.45 9.00
C MET A 560 2.98 -33.12 10.48
N VAL A 561 2.68 -31.86 10.78
CA VAL A 561 2.34 -31.40 12.13
C VAL A 561 0.85 -31.59 12.39
N GLU A 562 0.52 -32.46 13.34
CA GLU A 562 -0.85 -32.62 13.85
C GLU A 562 -1.09 -31.79 15.11
N HIS A 563 -0.08 -31.69 15.98
CA HIS A 563 -0.08 -30.92 17.21
C HIS A 563 1.30 -30.31 17.46
N PHE A 564 1.33 -29.22 18.23
CA PHE A 564 2.57 -28.61 18.74
C PHE A 564 2.95 -29.24 20.09
N THR A 565 4.24 -29.45 20.30
CA THR A 565 4.81 -29.89 21.57
C THR A 565 4.77 -28.75 22.60
N PRO A 566 4.80 -29.06 23.92
CA PRO A 566 4.88 -28.02 24.95
C PRO A 566 6.06 -27.06 24.79
N GLU A 567 7.21 -27.54 24.31
CA GLU A 567 8.40 -26.73 24.05
C GLU A 567 8.22 -25.80 22.85
N GLU A 568 7.59 -26.29 21.76
CA GLU A 568 7.20 -25.47 20.62
C GLU A 568 6.22 -24.36 21.06
N LEU A 569 5.18 -24.71 21.84
CA LEU A 569 4.19 -23.74 22.36
C LEU A 569 4.83 -22.70 23.30
N GLN A 570 5.78 -23.10 24.15
CA GLN A 570 6.49 -22.15 25.01
C GLN A 570 7.30 -21.14 24.18
N THR A 571 7.95 -21.60 23.11
CA THR A 571 8.71 -20.74 22.20
C THR A 571 7.77 -19.77 21.48
N ILE A 572 6.65 -20.26 20.96
CA ILE A 572 5.65 -19.43 20.28
C ILE A 572 5.05 -18.39 21.23
N GLY A 573 4.64 -18.79 22.44
CA GLY A 573 4.02 -17.90 23.42
C GLY A 573 4.91 -16.72 23.80
N LEU A 574 6.23 -16.94 23.94
CA LEU A 574 7.19 -15.85 24.18
C LEU A 574 7.30 -14.87 23.01
N LEU A 575 7.29 -15.37 21.77
CA LEU A 575 7.35 -14.54 20.57
C LEU A 575 6.05 -13.74 20.37
N GLU A 576 4.91 -14.37 20.63
CA GLU A 576 3.60 -13.75 20.58
C GLU A 576 3.45 -12.65 21.63
N HIS A 577 3.91 -12.90 22.86
CA HIS A 577 3.91 -11.86 23.90
C HIS A 577 4.82 -10.69 23.55
N GLN A 578 6.00 -10.96 22.97
CA GLN A 578 6.89 -9.90 22.48
C GLN A 578 6.21 -9.04 21.41
N ARG A 579 5.54 -9.68 20.44
CA ARG A 579 4.76 -8.99 19.40
C ARG A 579 3.67 -8.14 20.01
N TRP A 580 2.86 -8.73 20.90
CA TRP A 580 1.75 -8.05 21.58
C TRP A 580 2.23 -6.82 22.35
N LEU A 581 3.31 -6.97 23.13
CA LEU A 581 3.93 -5.86 23.87
C LEU A 581 4.39 -4.74 22.93
N GLN A 582 5.13 -5.08 21.88
CA GLN A 582 5.65 -4.10 20.92
C GLN A 582 4.50 -3.33 20.28
N GLU A 583 3.48 -4.02 19.76
CA GLU A 583 2.31 -3.38 19.16
C GLU A 583 1.59 -2.45 20.14
N HIS A 584 1.42 -2.86 21.40
CA HIS A 584 0.75 -2.03 22.40
C HIS A 584 1.59 -0.79 22.72
N TYR A 585 2.91 -0.88 22.84
CA TYR A 585 3.75 0.30 23.03
C TYR A 585 3.74 1.24 21.82
N ASP A 586 3.78 0.69 20.60
CA ASP A 586 3.70 1.47 19.36
C ASP A 586 2.37 2.24 19.25
N MET A 587 1.32 1.69 19.85
CA MET A 587 0.00 2.33 19.94
C MET A 587 -0.16 3.22 21.18
N GLY A 588 0.81 3.25 22.11
CA GLY A 588 0.78 4.15 23.26
C GLY A 588 0.21 3.60 24.53
N TRP A 589 0.17 2.28 24.66
CA TRP A 589 -0.11 1.67 25.94
C TRP A 589 1.08 1.80 26.88
N VAL A 590 0.78 2.05 28.15
CA VAL A 590 1.78 2.04 29.22
C VAL A 590 1.37 1.08 30.31
N TYR A 591 2.31 0.72 31.18
CA TYR A 591 1.99 -0.06 32.36
C TYR A 591 1.11 0.73 33.32
N GLY A 592 0.05 0.07 33.79
CA GLY A 592 -0.82 0.61 34.82
C GLY A 592 -1.86 -0.42 35.26
N THR A 593 -2.51 -0.16 36.39
CA THR A 593 -3.56 -1.03 36.93
C THR A 593 -4.89 -0.28 37.10
N PRO A 594 -5.42 0.34 36.03
CA PRO A 594 -6.70 1.03 36.10
C PRO A 594 -7.85 0.02 36.29
N PRO A 595 -9.04 0.47 36.74
CA PRO A 595 -10.25 -0.31 36.59
C PRO A 595 -10.43 -0.78 35.15
N ARG A 596 -10.90 -2.02 34.94
CA ARG A 596 -10.99 -2.64 33.60
C ARG A 596 -11.75 -1.79 32.58
N GLN A 597 -12.78 -1.06 33.02
CA GLN A 597 -13.61 -0.18 32.19
C GLN A 597 -12.94 1.13 31.78
N GLU A 598 -11.82 1.48 32.41
CA GLU A 598 -11.06 2.72 32.16
C GLU A 598 -9.76 2.46 31.41
N ARG A 599 -9.36 1.19 31.24
CA ARG A 599 -8.07 0.83 30.66
C ARG A 599 -7.88 1.33 29.23
N GLU A 600 -8.94 1.26 28.43
CA GLU A 600 -8.97 1.66 27.02
C GLU A 600 -8.82 3.17 26.89
N LEU A 601 -9.58 3.88 27.72
CA LEU A 601 -9.48 5.32 27.89
C LEU A 601 -8.05 5.68 28.31
N LEU A 602 -7.58 5.21 29.45
CA LEU A 602 -6.26 5.60 29.99
C LEU A 602 -5.06 5.00 29.24
N ARG A 603 -5.29 4.12 28.25
CA ARG A 603 -4.27 3.32 27.56
C ARG A 603 -3.27 2.68 28.53
N GLN A 604 -3.79 2.05 29.58
CA GLN A 604 -3.00 1.44 30.65
C GLN A 604 -3.35 -0.04 30.81
N HIS A 605 -2.35 -0.92 30.79
CA HIS A 605 -2.57 -2.35 30.95
C HIS A 605 -1.61 -2.99 31.96
N LYS A 606 -2.14 -3.86 32.83
CA LYS A 606 -1.39 -4.55 33.90
C LYS A 606 -0.34 -5.53 33.38
N ASP A 607 -0.49 -5.95 32.13
CA ASP A 607 0.38 -6.95 31.49
C ASP A 607 1.49 -6.30 30.66
N MET A 608 1.53 -4.96 30.55
CA MET A 608 2.71 -4.25 30.05
C MET A 608 3.89 -4.40 31.03
N ILE A 609 5.09 -4.03 30.59
CA ILE A 609 6.32 -4.12 31.39
C ILE A 609 6.37 -2.93 32.38
N PRO A 610 6.39 -3.15 33.70
CA PRO A 610 6.41 -2.06 34.69
C PRO A 610 7.63 -1.14 34.61
N SER A 611 8.77 -1.68 34.17
CA SER A 611 10.06 -1.01 34.10
C SER A 611 10.45 -0.56 32.70
N PHE A 612 9.50 -0.49 31.76
CA PHE A 612 9.79 -0.01 30.41
C PHE A 612 10.14 1.47 30.49
N ALA A 613 11.40 1.80 30.23
CA ALA A 613 11.91 3.14 30.50
C ALA A 613 11.34 4.15 29.51
N GLU A 614 11.17 5.40 29.97
CA GLU A 614 10.88 6.52 29.07
C GLU A 614 12.01 6.65 28.03
N GLY A 615 11.66 6.67 26.74
CA GLY A 615 12.63 6.64 25.64
C GLY A 615 13.11 5.25 25.24
N GLN A 616 12.59 4.17 25.86
CA GLN A 616 12.69 2.82 25.30
C GLN A 616 11.60 2.64 24.24
N PHE A 617 11.99 2.15 23.05
CA PHE A 617 11.08 2.01 21.90
C PHE A 617 10.96 0.57 21.40
N VAL A 618 11.89 -0.29 21.77
CA VAL A 618 11.95 -1.68 21.32
C VAL A 618 11.83 -2.60 22.52
N VAL A 619 10.91 -3.55 22.43
CA VAL A 619 10.74 -4.65 23.37
C VAL A 619 11.73 -5.74 22.99
N THR A 620 12.78 -5.91 23.80
CA THR A 620 13.76 -6.98 23.54
C THR A 620 13.18 -8.35 23.89
N ALA A 621 13.79 -9.41 23.36
CA ALA A 621 13.40 -10.78 23.71
C ALA A 621 13.55 -11.06 25.22
N GLN A 622 14.51 -10.39 25.88
CA GLN A 622 14.70 -10.51 27.32
C GLN A 622 13.59 -9.80 28.10
N ASP A 623 13.22 -8.58 27.69
CA ASP A 623 12.11 -7.82 28.30
C ASP A 623 10.80 -8.62 28.23
N ALA A 624 10.50 -9.17 27.05
CA ALA A 624 9.32 -9.98 26.83
C ALA A 624 9.34 -11.24 27.71
N ARG A 625 10.47 -11.94 27.78
CA ARG A 625 10.60 -13.15 28.62
C ARG A 625 10.41 -12.86 30.10
N ASP A 626 11.05 -11.80 30.62
CA ASP A 626 10.94 -11.44 32.04
C ASP A 626 9.51 -11.04 32.41
N ASN A 627 8.85 -10.31 31.51
CA ASN A 627 7.45 -9.96 31.70
C ASN A 627 6.51 -11.16 31.55
N TYR A 628 6.74 -12.07 30.60
CA TYR A 628 5.94 -13.29 30.41
C TYR A 628 5.99 -14.19 31.66
N ASN A 629 7.16 -14.34 32.27
CA ASN A 629 7.36 -15.12 33.49
C ASN A 629 6.67 -14.51 34.72
N ARG A 630 6.34 -13.21 34.69
CA ARG A 630 5.57 -12.53 35.74
C ARG A 630 4.07 -12.84 35.65
N LEU A 631 3.57 -13.16 34.46
CA LEU A 631 2.15 -13.41 34.22
C LEU A 631 1.71 -14.75 34.81
N ASP A 632 0.45 -14.84 35.20
CA ASP A 632 -0.13 -16.11 35.61
C ASP A 632 -0.35 -17.03 34.40
N LYS A 633 -0.61 -18.31 34.68
CA LYS A 633 -0.76 -19.31 33.63
C LYS A 633 -1.94 -19.01 32.69
N ALA A 634 -3.03 -18.44 33.20
CA ALA A 634 -4.20 -18.13 32.38
C ALA A 634 -3.95 -16.95 31.43
N GLU A 635 -3.08 -16.02 31.82
CA GLU A 635 -2.59 -14.95 30.93
C GLU A 635 -1.61 -15.52 29.89
N GLN A 636 -0.67 -16.37 30.29
CA GLN A 636 0.27 -17.02 29.35
C GLN A 636 -0.45 -17.90 28.31
N ASP A 637 -1.49 -18.62 28.71
CA ASP A 637 -2.24 -19.51 27.82
C ASP A 637 -2.90 -18.75 26.66
N LYS A 638 -3.19 -17.44 26.85
CA LYS A 638 -3.75 -16.58 25.79
C LYS A 638 -2.82 -16.39 24.60
N ASP A 639 -1.51 -16.50 24.79
CA ASP A 639 -0.52 -16.37 23.72
C ASP A 639 -0.36 -17.67 22.93
N THR A 640 -0.73 -18.82 23.52
CA THR A 640 -0.59 -20.14 22.89
C THR A 640 -1.90 -20.72 22.35
N ASP A 641 -3.04 -20.43 22.99
CA ASP A 641 -4.38 -20.85 22.55
C ASP A 641 -4.71 -20.52 21.07
N PRO A 642 -4.29 -19.35 20.53
CA PRO A 642 -4.44 -19.02 19.11
C PRO A 642 -3.84 -20.05 18.14
N MET A 643 -2.75 -20.71 18.51
CA MET A 643 -1.91 -21.46 17.57
C MET A 643 -2.56 -22.76 17.12
N GLU A 644 -3.32 -23.40 18.00
CA GLU A 644 -4.12 -24.58 17.66
C GLU A 644 -5.30 -24.21 16.75
N CYS A 645 -5.86 -23.01 16.92
CA CYS A 645 -6.87 -22.49 16.00
C CYS A 645 -6.28 -22.25 14.61
N MET A 646 -5.09 -21.65 14.52
CA MET A 646 -4.36 -21.44 13.25
C MET A 646 -4.12 -22.75 12.49
N LEU A 647 -3.80 -23.86 13.19
CA LEU A 647 -3.67 -25.19 12.58
C LEU A 647 -4.95 -25.62 11.83
N ALA A 648 -6.12 -25.47 12.46
CA ALA A 648 -7.40 -25.81 11.85
C ALA A 648 -7.74 -24.86 10.69
N MET A 649 -7.50 -23.57 10.88
CA MET A 649 -7.81 -22.54 9.89
C MET A 649 -6.98 -22.69 8.61
N LEU A 650 -5.67 -22.93 8.71
CA LEU A 650 -4.80 -23.14 7.54
C LEU A 650 -5.25 -24.34 6.69
N ARG A 651 -5.76 -25.40 7.33
CA ARG A 651 -6.30 -26.56 6.61
C ARG A 651 -7.61 -26.23 5.89
N MET A 652 -8.44 -25.38 6.50
CA MET A 652 -9.79 -25.09 6.03
C MET A 652 -9.83 -24.00 4.95
N PHE A 653 -9.13 -22.89 5.16
CA PHE A 653 -9.20 -21.72 4.29
C PHE A 653 -8.19 -21.79 3.13
N ASP A 654 -6.96 -22.21 3.41
CA ASP A 654 -5.89 -22.24 2.39
C ASP A 654 -5.57 -23.65 1.87
N GLY A 655 -6.12 -24.71 2.49
CA GLY A 655 -5.75 -26.08 2.16
C GLY A 655 -4.30 -26.43 2.51
N LEU A 656 -3.60 -25.58 3.27
CA LEU A 656 -2.20 -25.73 3.61
C LEU A 656 -2.00 -26.86 4.63
N ARG A 657 -0.80 -27.44 4.60
CA ARG A 657 -0.32 -28.41 5.58
C ARG A 657 0.99 -27.94 6.15
N ILE A 658 1.17 -28.11 7.47
CA ILE A 658 2.40 -27.75 8.18
C ILE A 658 3.27 -28.98 8.31
N TYR A 659 4.57 -28.80 8.13
CA TYR A 659 5.59 -29.84 8.14
C TYR A 659 6.79 -29.44 8.98
N ARG A 660 7.46 -30.41 9.60
CA ARG A 660 8.71 -30.20 10.35
C ARG A 660 9.91 -30.37 9.42
N LEU A 661 10.87 -29.45 9.47
CA LEU A 661 12.15 -29.54 8.73
C LEU A 661 13.09 -30.61 9.28
N ARG A 662 12.86 -31.06 10.51
CA ARG A 662 13.69 -32.00 11.25
C ARG A 662 12.85 -33.11 11.86
#